data_AF-A0A418B307-F1
#
_entry.id   AF-A0A418B307-F1
#
_cell.length_a   1.000
_cell.length_b   1.000
_cell.length_c   1.000
_cell.angle_alpha   90.00
_cell.angle_beta   90.00
_cell.angle_gamma   90.00
#
_symmetry.space_group_name_H-M   'P 1'
#
loop_
_entity.id
_entity.type
_entity.pdbx_description
1 polymer ?
#
loop_
_entity_poly.entity_id
_entity_poly.type
_entity_poly.pdbx_seq_one_letter_code
_entity_poly.pdbx_strand_id
1 'polypeptide(L)'
;MKRKELLAACEALVKSYDPAIMTVDAHVDEELKDFAQTDRVFLHQVLYGCVRYKDVLKVVLSNFYQDNSAKCSRNDYTKFLIMGYLAIFRLDEIGMAAFEGFVTTQNPTAMHVFLTYLFDDTILQGPVKAEWLRLLDQAYVETQLIDKLVKHRPQVEQVLDHLHAKAFGMAAARENLKQNGGVVRVASKEPTVPVAPNITKPRPRPVPEPTRIPLEMKAHPVPDLNKLTLADIQEKQQQRREAIKEQVLKKYQESAAQPFQLEETKSNLEAIKQEVEDQRMAELNKKFKAKPAPNFSEKDAAVKLNTAAILREDALYKKKQEKEAKLIQVIAYESDLRDASEFYRWQSDMLKKDDAAHRAQVEKRRLEMAQAQHEAIEARYERRSGPTIQTVLHRTHDVLTCRERPSLRAKVENRDVANQMKLVSKENEEKRRLEGTIGLSHRQVALEIKLTRESAPREAEDRVKAEKQKQREAVNALLEQERARKAAQDAIEQAQREDLIRQIRALDRVHREHVTVHLVDSSVANLGLLDEMSLVELRERLQLRKVEEAELEAQRRELILQEKKEKELDLKARVSNISRIRPQRAERDAEFQRLKEEGELIANKRMFLGAAKNMLEMRHFMQQTMGAERQASNRQEAVQKEARVEAQTKETEKKMRQTYRHKKAIEHDAALRENEMLMDKAMGETKQRLRHDKDTRKAIVRHEKARRMHANEILQHRNVYATQVSAADVASAHWNFLGVEIFEPYVAAANAATRQHQSPQRTKNLAYVHANINNSLETLLSGIHQVGRVSLLFPDPWGCGLAKDHKNKKRRVMSAAFAKVRGRLANAMPLHSEFYLASDYEDLARDIRAHLLATGGFNIPVDGPYVPTLTASAIRQSYENKKLQKERLLDTTKAVGKVAMDSDASTLWLATMPLGVPTERDVICENQWRPVYRLVLIRNGTAVPPSS
;
A
#
# COMPACT_ATOMS: atom_id res chain seq x y z
N MET A 1 -40.22 -21.95 -5.46
CA MET A 1 -39.08 -21.31 -6.18
C MET A 1 -38.16 -22.35 -6.81
N LYS A 2 -37.29 -21.98 -7.77
CA LYS A 2 -36.20 -22.90 -8.20
C LYS A 2 -35.23 -23.13 -7.04
N ARG A 3 -34.59 -24.30 -6.95
CA ARG A 3 -33.66 -24.65 -5.85
C ARG A 3 -32.54 -23.61 -5.64
N LYS A 4 -32.04 -23.01 -6.72
CA LYS A 4 -31.04 -21.94 -6.68
C LYS A 4 -31.56 -20.65 -6.04
N GLU A 5 -32.77 -20.24 -6.40
CA GLU A 5 -33.43 -19.03 -5.86
C GLU A 5 -33.77 -19.24 -4.38
N LEU A 6 -34.24 -20.44 -4.03
CA LEU A 6 -34.58 -20.81 -2.67
C LEU A 6 -33.35 -20.79 -1.75
N LEU A 7 -32.19 -21.28 -2.22
CA LEU A 7 -30.94 -21.22 -1.44
C LEU A 7 -30.39 -19.79 -1.33
N ALA A 8 -30.57 -18.95 -2.36
CA ALA A 8 -30.21 -17.54 -2.30
C ALA A 8 -31.10 -16.78 -1.30
N ALA A 9 -32.39 -17.12 -1.22
CA ALA A 9 -33.31 -16.59 -0.20
C ALA A 9 -32.90 -17.03 1.21
N CYS A 10 -32.48 -18.30 1.42
CA CYS A 10 -31.91 -18.73 2.70
C CYS A 10 -30.67 -17.90 3.07
N GLU A 11 -29.77 -17.66 2.12
CA GLU A 11 -28.54 -16.91 2.38
C GLU A 11 -28.84 -15.45 2.77
N ALA A 12 -29.77 -14.80 2.07
CA ALA A 12 -30.20 -13.45 2.38
C ALA A 12 -30.87 -13.38 3.76
N LEU A 13 -31.72 -14.36 4.09
CA LEU A 13 -32.45 -14.42 5.35
C LEU A 13 -31.51 -14.63 6.56
N VAL A 14 -30.50 -15.48 6.43
CA VAL A 14 -29.50 -15.70 7.50
C VAL A 14 -28.57 -14.49 7.66
N LYS A 15 -28.29 -13.74 6.58
CA LYS A 15 -27.43 -12.54 6.63
C LYS A 15 -28.13 -11.31 7.21
N SER A 16 -29.43 -11.17 6.97
CA SER A 16 -30.24 -10.05 7.48
C SER A 16 -30.59 -10.20 8.96
N TYR A 17 -30.55 -11.41 9.49
CA TYR A 17 -30.90 -11.68 10.89
C TYR A 17 -29.84 -11.15 11.88
N ASP A 18 -30.24 -10.21 12.72
CA ASP A 18 -29.45 -9.73 13.87
C ASP A 18 -30.13 -10.12 15.20
N PRO A 19 -29.53 -11.03 16.00
CA PRO A 19 -30.06 -11.44 17.30
C PRO A 19 -30.18 -10.31 18.33
N ALA A 20 -29.44 -9.20 18.16
CA ALA A 20 -29.49 -8.08 19.10
C ALA A 20 -30.69 -7.15 18.86
N ILE A 21 -31.28 -7.19 17.66
CA ILE A 21 -32.33 -6.25 17.23
C ILE A 21 -33.70 -6.94 17.26
N MET A 22 -33.81 -8.16 16.74
CA MET A 22 -35.10 -8.84 16.56
C MET A 22 -35.05 -10.33 16.96
N THR A 23 -36.20 -10.86 17.37
CA THR A 23 -36.36 -12.31 17.59
C THR A 23 -36.42 -13.04 16.25
N VAL A 24 -36.08 -14.34 16.25
CA VAL A 24 -36.11 -15.16 15.02
C VAL A 24 -37.50 -15.13 14.37
N ASP A 25 -38.56 -15.31 15.17
CA ASP A 25 -39.93 -15.36 14.68
C ASP A 25 -40.37 -14.01 14.09
N ALA A 26 -40.02 -12.90 14.73
CA ALA A 26 -40.34 -11.56 14.22
C ALA A 26 -39.61 -11.26 12.90
N HIS A 27 -38.33 -11.65 12.79
CA HIS A 27 -37.54 -11.50 11.56
C HIS A 27 -38.11 -12.31 10.40
N VAL A 28 -38.51 -13.56 10.67
CA VAL A 28 -39.16 -14.45 9.70
C VAL A 28 -40.49 -13.86 9.25
N ASP A 29 -41.30 -13.37 10.17
CA ASP A 29 -42.61 -12.83 9.86
C ASP A 29 -42.55 -11.52 9.08
N GLU A 30 -41.48 -10.72 9.23
CA GLU A 30 -41.27 -9.51 8.43
C GLU A 30 -40.71 -9.80 7.04
N GLU A 31 -39.66 -10.61 6.94
CA GLU A 31 -38.95 -10.88 5.68
C GLU A 31 -39.68 -11.88 4.78
N LEU A 32 -40.50 -12.79 5.35
CA LEU A 32 -41.15 -13.86 4.58
C LEU A 32 -42.64 -13.61 4.26
N LYS A 33 -43.13 -12.37 4.37
CA LYS A 33 -44.56 -12.03 4.11
C LYS A 33 -45.02 -12.40 2.70
N ASP A 34 -44.17 -12.15 1.70
CA ASP A 34 -44.51 -12.28 0.29
C ASP A 34 -44.24 -13.67 -0.31
N PHE A 35 -43.73 -14.60 0.51
CA PHE A 35 -43.35 -15.94 0.06
C PHE A 35 -44.53 -16.92 0.15
N ALA A 36 -44.58 -17.86 -0.81
CA ALA A 36 -45.56 -18.95 -0.77
C ALA A 36 -45.41 -19.79 0.51
N GLN A 37 -46.54 -20.28 1.06
CA GLN A 37 -46.57 -20.96 2.36
C GLN A 37 -45.58 -22.15 2.47
N THR A 38 -45.43 -22.93 1.40
CA THR A 38 -44.48 -24.07 1.38
C THR A 38 -43.03 -23.62 1.44
N ASP A 39 -42.68 -22.58 0.69
CA ASP A 39 -41.32 -22.02 0.65
C ASP A 39 -41.01 -21.29 1.97
N ARG A 40 -42.00 -20.59 2.53
CA ARG A 40 -41.91 -19.92 3.84
C ARG A 40 -41.58 -20.89 4.96
N VAL A 41 -42.26 -22.04 5.02
CA VAL A 41 -41.99 -23.06 6.05
C VAL A 41 -40.56 -23.59 5.93
N PHE A 42 -40.09 -23.86 4.71
CA PHE A 42 -38.71 -24.30 4.50
C PHE A 42 -37.69 -23.22 4.94
N LEU A 43 -37.86 -21.98 4.48
CA LEU A 43 -36.97 -20.86 4.81
C LEU A 43 -36.92 -20.60 6.32
N HIS A 44 -38.08 -20.63 6.97
CA HIS A 44 -38.20 -20.52 8.41
C HIS A 44 -37.43 -21.63 9.14
N GLN A 45 -37.63 -22.88 8.73
CA GLN A 45 -36.95 -24.03 9.33
C GLN A 45 -35.42 -24.00 9.13
N VAL A 46 -34.93 -23.49 8.00
CA VAL A 46 -33.50 -23.34 7.75
C VAL A 46 -32.89 -22.24 8.61
N LEU A 47 -33.54 -21.07 8.69
CA LEU A 47 -33.06 -19.97 9.55
C LEU A 47 -33.04 -20.41 11.02
N TYR A 48 -34.15 -20.95 11.50
CA TYR A 48 -34.28 -21.41 12.89
C TYR A 48 -33.22 -22.47 13.21
N GLY A 49 -32.98 -23.41 12.29
CA GLY A 49 -31.94 -24.42 12.41
C GLY A 49 -30.52 -23.87 12.46
N CYS A 50 -30.20 -22.90 11.59
CA CYS A 50 -28.90 -22.24 11.54
C CYS A 50 -28.62 -21.42 12.81
N VAL A 51 -29.65 -20.83 13.41
CA VAL A 51 -29.54 -20.08 14.68
C VAL A 51 -29.43 -21.03 15.86
N ARG A 52 -30.29 -22.06 15.95
CA ARG A 52 -30.30 -23.03 17.05
C ARG A 52 -29.03 -23.86 17.14
N TYR A 53 -28.53 -24.35 16.01
CA TYR A 53 -27.34 -25.21 15.95
C TYR A 53 -26.08 -24.44 15.54
N LYS A 54 -26.07 -23.11 15.72
CA LYS A 54 -24.98 -22.23 15.30
C LYS A 54 -23.64 -22.66 15.87
N ASP A 55 -23.57 -23.01 17.15
CA ASP A 55 -22.31 -23.35 17.81
C ASP A 55 -21.75 -24.69 17.30
N VAL A 56 -22.61 -25.67 17.07
CA VAL A 56 -22.25 -26.98 16.50
C VAL A 56 -21.73 -26.83 15.07
N LEU A 57 -22.43 -26.04 14.26
CA LEU A 57 -22.04 -25.78 12.87
C LEU A 57 -20.76 -24.92 12.79
N LYS A 58 -20.60 -23.96 13.71
CA LYS A 58 -19.42 -23.11 13.79
C LYS A 58 -18.17 -23.91 14.08
N VAL A 59 -18.23 -24.94 14.94
CA VAL A 59 -17.10 -25.86 15.18
C VAL A 59 -16.62 -26.50 13.88
N VAL A 60 -17.53 -27.10 13.10
CA VAL A 60 -17.19 -27.75 11.83
C VAL A 60 -16.61 -26.75 10.84
N LEU A 61 -17.25 -25.58 10.69
CA LEU A 61 -16.78 -24.55 9.76
C LEU A 61 -15.44 -23.94 10.19
N SER A 62 -15.22 -23.75 11.48
CA SER A 62 -13.95 -23.24 12.01
C SER A 62 -12.80 -24.18 11.70
N ASN A 63 -12.97 -25.49 11.92
CA ASN A 63 -11.96 -26.49 11.56
C ASN A 63 -11.80 -26.58 10.03
N PHE A 64 -12.89 -26.59 9.28
CA PHE A 64 -12.87 -26.60 7.81
C PHE A 64 -12.05 -25.45 7.22
N TYR A 65 -12.26 -24.22 7.70
CA TYR A 65 -11.52 -23.06 7.21
C TYR A 65 -10.07 -22.99 7.70
N GLN A 66 -9.72 -23.64 8.81
CA GLN A 66 -8.32 -23.79 9.22
C GLN A 66 -7.58 -24.72 8.24
N ASP A 67 -8.19 -25.86 7.91
CA ASP A 67 -7.57 -26.89 7.08
C ASP A 67 -7.61 -26.54 5.58
N ASN A 68 -8.64 -25.82 5.12
CA ASN A 68 -8.89 -25.53 3.70
C ASN A 68 -8.88 -24.04 3.32
N SER A 69 -8.20 -23.20 4.09
CA SER A 69 -8.11 -21.73 3.87
C SER A 69 -7.65 -21.34 2.46
N ALA A 70 -6.83 -22.15 1.79
CA ALA A 70 -6.35 -21.90 0.43
C ALA A 70 -7.33 -22.28 -0.68
N LYS A 71 -8.30 -23.17 -0.41
CA LYS A 71 -9.21 -23.74 -1.43
C LYS A 71 -10.60 -23.11 -1.41
N CYS A 72 -11.03 -22.50 -0.30
CA CYS A 72 -12.38 -21.98 -0.14
C CYS A 72 -12.38 -20.56 0.43
N SER A 73 -13.27 -19.70 -0.11
CA SER A 73 -13.41 -18.32 0.33
C SER A 73 -14.29 -18.21 1.58
N ARG A 74 -13.99 -17.25 2.47
CA ARG A 74 -14.85 -16.90 3.62
C ARG A 74 -16.17 -16.26 3.20
N ASN A 75 -16.27 -15.75 1.97
CA ASN A 75 -17.52 -15.20 1.44
C ASN A 75 -18.64 -16.26 1.34
N ASP A 76 -18.25 -17.54 1.22
CA ASP A 76 -19.18 -18.67 1.14
C ASP A 76 -19.56 -19.25 2.51
N TYR A 77 -19.15 -18.61 3.62
CA TYR A 77 -19.40 -19.09 4.98
C TYR A 77 -20.88 -19.37 5.24
N THR A 78 -21.77 -18.42 4.91
CA THR A 78 -23.22 -18.58 5.12
C THR A 78 -23.79 -19.72 4.28
N LYS A 79 -23.24 -19.97 3.10
CA LYS A 79 -23.65 -21.10 2.25
C LYS A 79 -23.24 -22.42 2.89
N PHE A 80 -21.99 -22.54 3.34
CA PHE A 80 -21.54 -23.75 4.04
C PHE A 80 -22.26 -23.96 5.37
N LEU A 81 -22.67 -22.90 6.06
CA LEU A 81 -23.52 -22.98 7.25
C LEU A 81 -24.87 -23.62 6.92
N ILE A 82 -25.55 -23.14 5.88
CA ILE A 82 -26.84 -23.68 5.43
C ILE A 82 -26.67 -25.12 4.93
N MET A 83 -25.66 -25.38 4.10
CA MET A 83 -25.40 -26.73 3.57
C MET A 83 -25.01 -27.72 4.67
N GLY A 84 -24.24 -27.27 5.66
CA GLY A 84 -23.90 -28.06 6.85
C GLY A 84 -25.13 -28.37 7.70
N TYR A 85 -26.02 -27.40 7.91
CA TYR A 85 -27.29 -27.63 8.60
C TYR A 85 -28.14 -28.67 7.86
N LEU A 86 -28.30 -28.52 6.54
CA LEU A 86 -29.08 -29.44 5.72
C LEU A 86 -28.49 -30.86 5.74
N ALA A 87 -27.17 -30.98 5.65
CA ALA A 87 -26.47 -32.26 5.63
C ALA A 87 -26.46 -32.97 7.00
N ILE A 88 -26.26 -32.24 8.11
CA ILE A 88 -26.12 -32.84 9.43
C ILE A 88 -27.49 -33.15 10.05
N PHE A 89 -28.46 -32.23 9.94
CA PHE A 89 -29.71 -32.34 10.69
C PHE A 89 -30.92 -32.73 9.85
N ARG A 90 -30.94 -32.38 8.56
CA ARG A 90 -32.16 -32.49 7.73
C ARG A 90 -32.06 -33.47 6.58
N LEU A 91 -30.94 -34.18 6.43
CA LEU A 91 -30.67 -35.04 5.28
C LEU A 91 -31.68 -36.19 5.14
N ASP A 92 -32.06 -36.82 6.25
CA ASP A 92 -33.10 -37.86 6.29
C ASP A 92 -34.48 -37.31 5.89
N GLU A 93 -34.78 -36.04 6.22
CA GLU A 93 -36.09 -35.43 5.97
C GLU A 93 -36.25 -34.89 4.53
N ILE A 94 -35.20 -34.27 4.00
CA ILE A 94 -35.23 -33.72 2.63
C ILE A 94 -34.96 -34.81 1.58
N GLY A 95 -34.22 -35.85 1.96
CA GLY A 95 -33.76 -36.91 1.07
C GLY A 95 -32.58 -36.51 0.18
N MET A 96 -31.79 -37.51 -0.23
CA MET A 96 -30.56 -37.30 -1.00
C MET A 96 -30.79 -36.62 -2.35
N ALA A 97 -31.86 -36.95 -3.07
CA ALA A 97 -32.13 -36.37 -4.39
C ALA A 97 -32.44 -34.85 -4.31
N ALA A 98 -33.11 -34.41 -3.25
CA ALA A 98 -33.33 -32.99 -3.01
C ALA A 98 -32.03 -32.29 -2.60
N PHE A 99 -31.25 -32.92 -1.72
CA PHE A 99 -29.95 -32.43 -1.28
C PHE A 99 -28.95 -32.28 -2.44
N GLU A 100 -28.80 -33.30 -3.28
CA GLU A 100 -28.00 -33.24 -4.51
C GLU A 100 -28.48 -32.11 -5.43
N GLY A 101 -29.80 -31.92 -5.53
CA GLY A 101 -30.40 -30.80 -6.24
C GLY A 101 -29.99 -29.42 -5.70
N PHE A 102 -29.70 -29.27 -4.40
CA PHE A 102 -29.15 -28.04 -3.84
C PHE A 102 -27.64 -27.92 -4.10
N VAL A 103 -26.89 -29.00 -3.88
CA VAL A 103 -25.43 -29.06 -4.07
C VAL A 103 -25.03 -28.73 -5.51
N THR A 104 -25.70 -29.31 -6.50
CA THR A 104 -25.38 -29.16 -7.93
C THR A 104 -25.65 -27.76 -8.50
N THR A 105 -26.46 -26.95 -7.82
CA THR A 105 -26.73 -25.55 -8.19
C THR A 105 -25.59 -24.61 -7.79
N GLN A 106 -24.73 -25.03 -6.87
CA GLN A 106 -23.62 -24.25 -6.34
C GLN A 106 -22.31 -24.55 -7.08
N ASN A 107 -21.23 -23.88 -6.69
CA ASN A 107 -19.92 -24.08 -7.29
C ASN A 107 -19.43 -25.53 -7.05
N PRO A 108 -19.20 -26.33 -8.10
CA PRO A 108 -18.83 -27.75 -7.95
C PRO A 108 -17.52 -27.96 -7.18
N THR A 109 -16.52 -27.10 -7.38
CA THR A 109 -15.21 -27.22 -6.72
C THR A 109 -15.32 -26.96 -5.23
N ALA A 110 -16.03 -25.90 -4.84
CA ALA A 110 -16.20 -25.54 -3.43
C ALA A 110 -17.05 -26.57 -2.67
N MET A 111 -18.14 -27.04 -3.30
CA MET A 111 -18.99 -28.08 -2.71
C MET A 111 -18.27 -29.42 -2.60
N HIS A 112 -17.45 -29.78 -3.59
CA HIS A 112 -16.63 -30.99 -3.52
C HIS A 112 -15.69 -30.96 -2.31
N VAL A 113 -14.95 -29.86 -2.12
CA VAL A 113 -14.03 -29.71 -0.97
C VAL A 113 -14.78 -29.75 0.37
N PHE A 114 -15.92 -29.09 0.46
CA PHE A 114 -16.72 -29.06 1.68
C PHE A 114 -17.35 -30.41 2.04
N LEU A 115 -17.96 -31.10 1.08
CA LEU A 115 -18.56 -32.42 1.31
C LEU A 115 -17.50 -33.48 1.60
N THR A 116 -16.33 -33.40 0.94
CA THR A 116 -15.21 -34.29 1.26
C THR A 116 -14.80 -34.12 2.71
N TYR A 117 -14.72 -32.88 3.21
CA TYR A 117 -14.38 -32.61 4.60
C TYR A 117 -15.46 -33.05 5.59
N LEU A 118 -16.73 -32.75 5.28
CA LEU A 118 -17.85 -33.01 6.18
C LEU A 118 -18.11 -34.52 6.41
N PHE A 119 -17.81 -35.35 5.41
CA PHE A 119 -18.02 -36.81 5.45
C PHE A 119 -16.72 -37.61 5.66
N ASP A 120 -15.61 -36.96 6.01
CA ASP A 120 -14.35 -37.64 6.35
C ASP A 120 -14.41 -38.21 7.77
N ASP A 121 -14.37 -39.54 7.88
CA ASP A 121 -14.44 -40.27 9.14
C ASP A 121 -13.29 -39.91 10.09
N THR A 122 -12.09 -39.61 9.55
CA THR A 122 -10.93 -39.25 10.38
C THR A 122 -11.12 -37.90 11.06
N ILE A 123 -11.76 -36.97 10.36
CA ILE A 123 -12.05 -35.61 10.82
C ILE A 123 -13.24 -35.62 11.78
N LEU A 124 -14.28 -36.39 11.42
CA LEU A 124 -15.48 -36.56 12.24
C LEU A 124 -15.13 -37.20 13.59
N GLN A 125 -14.40 -38.31 13.61
CA GLN A 125 -14.01 -39.00 14.86
C GLN A 125 -12.87 -38.30 15.62
N GLY A 126 -12.12 -37.41 14.96
CA GLY A 126 -10.99 -36.70 15.55
C GLY A 126 -11.36 -35.33 16.13
N PRO A 127 -10.92 -34.21 15.51
CA PRO A 127 -11.05 -32.87 16.07
C PRO A 127 -12.51 -32.42 16.19
N VAL A 128 -13.39 -32.82 15.28
CA VAL A 128 -14.78 -32.36 15.27
C VAL A 128 -15.57 -33.00 16.43
N LYS A 129 -15.46 -34.33 16.62
CA LYS A 129 -16.08 -35.02 17.77
C LYS A 129 -15.58 -34.45 19.10
N ALA A 130 -14.28 -34.23 19.26
CA ALA A 130 -13.74 -33.69 20.51
C ALA A 130 -14.33 -32.32 20.88
N GLU A 131 -14.53 -31.44 19.90
CA GLU A 131 -15.16 -30.13 20.11
C GLU A 131 -16.68 -30.22 20.28
N TRP A 132 -17.36 -31.13 19.58
CA TRP A 132 -18.79 -31.38 19.77
C TRP A 132 -19.13 -31.95 21.14
N LEU A 133 -18.28 -32.81 21.70
CA LEU A 133 -18.44 -33.34 23.07
C LEU A 133 -18.34 -32.25 24.15
N ARG A 134 -17.76 -31.08 23.84
CA ARG A 134 -17.78 -29.92 24.76
C ARG A 134 -19.12 -29.20 24.78
N LEU A 135 -19.91 -29.34 23.72
CA LEU A 135 -21.19 -28.64 23.52
C LEU A 135 -22.40 -29.54 23.79
N LEU A 136 -22.29 -30.83 23.46
CA LEU A 136 -23.38 -31.80 23.45
C LEU A 136 -22.96 -33.09 24.15
N ASP A 137 -23.95 -33.83 24.65
CA ASP A 137 -23.73 -35.13 25.29
C ASP A 137 -23.18 -36.18 24.29
N GLN A 138 -22.35 -37.09 24.79
CA GLN A 138 -21.67 -38.11 23.99
C GLN A 138 -22.65 -38.99 23.23
N ALA A 139 -23.70 -39.46 23.91
CA ALA A 139 -24.72 -40.30 23.28
C ALA A 139 -25.41 -39.58 22.12
N TYR A 140 -25.63 -38.28 22.24
CA TYR A 140 -26.24 -37.48 21.17
C TYR A 140 -25.29 -37.26 19.99
N VAL A 141 -24.01 -36.94 20.25
CA VAL A 141 -23.02 -36.72 19.18
C VAL A 141 -22.80 -37.98 18.35
N GLU A 142 -22.66 -39.13 19.00
CA GLU A 142 -22.43 -40.40 18.29
C GLU A 142 -23.67 -40.83 17.51
N THR A 143 -24.83 -40.91 18.17
CA THR A 143 -26.04 -41.48 17.56
C THR A 143 -26.78 -40.54 16.60
N GLN A 144 -26.84 -39.24 16.90
CA GLN A 144 -27.66 -38.29 16.14
C GLN A 144 -26.86 -37.49 15.11
N LEU A 145 -25.55 -37.32 15.27
CA LEU A 145 -24.72 -36.57 14.32
C LEU A 145 -23.85 -37.51 13.48
N ILE A 146 -22.96 -38.26 14.12
CA ILE A 146 -21.94 -39.05 13.41
C ILE A 146 -22.58 -40.23 12.69
N ASP A 147 -23.41 -41.04 13.35
CA ASP A 147 -24.03 -42.23 12.74
C ASP A 147 -24.89 -41.87 11.51
N LYS A 148 -25.58 -40.71 11.54
CA LYS A 148 -26.37 -40.23 10.40
C LYS A 148 -25.49 -39.83 9.20
N LEU A 149 -24.38 -39.14 9.45
CA LEU A 149 -23.43 -38.79 8.39
C LEU A 149 -22.78 -40.04 7.80
N VAL A 150 -22.41 -41.01 8.64
CA VAL A 150 -21.83 -42.30 8.21
C VAL A 150 -22.84 -43.10 7.38
N LYS A 151 -24.12 -43.12 7.77
CA LYS A 151 -25.20 -43.79 7.03
C LYS A 151 -25.36 -43.25 5.60
N HIS A 152 -25.27 -41.94 5.39
CA HIS A 152 -25.45 -41.32 4.08
C HIS A 152 -24.18 -41.22 3.23
N ARG A 153 -23.02 -41.57 3.80
CA ARG A 153 -21.72 -41.56 3.12
C ARG A 153 -21.72 -42.20 1.72
N PRO A 154 -22.20 -43.43 1.49
CA PRO A 154 -22.11 -44.06 0.17
C PRO A 154 -22.91 -43.30 -0.90
N GLN A 155 -24.01 -42.64 -0.50
CA GLN A 155 -24.81 -41.81 -1.41
C GLN A 155 -24.11 -40.47 -1.70
N VAL A 156 -23.41 -39.90 -0.72
CA VAL A 156 -22.64 -38.67 -0.89
C VAL A 156 -21.38 -38.91 -1.72
N GLU A 157 -20.74 -40.08 -1.63
CA GLU A 157 -19.60 -40.44 -2.49
C GLU A 157 -19.99 -40.42 -3.98
N GLN A 158 -21.19 -40.87 -4.34
CA GLN A 158 -21.71 -40.74 -5.72
C GLN A 158 -21.89 -39.28 -6.15
N VAL A 159 -22.38 -38.43 -5.24
CA VAL A 159 -22.51 -36.98 -5.48
C VAL A 159 -21.12 -36.34 -5.62
N LEU A 160 -20.15 -36.75 -4.80
CA LEU A 160 -18.76 -36.29 -4.89
C LEU A 160 -18.13 -36.68 -6.23
N ASP A 161 -18.33 -37.91 -6.72
CA ASP A 161 -17.87 -38.33 -8.04
C ASP A 161 -18.49 -37.49 -9.15
N HIS A 162 -19.80 -37.21 -9.06
CA HIS A 162 -20.49 -36.32 -10.01
C HIS A 162 -19.91 -34.89 -9.98
N LEU A 163 -19.67 -34.34 -8.79
CA LEU A 163 -19.06 -33.02 -8.63
C LEU A 163 -17.60 -33.00 -9.09
N HIS A 164 -16.85 -34.07 -8.85
CA HIS A 164 -15.46 -34.22 -9.26
C HIS A 164 -15.38 -34.29 -10.79
N ALA A 165 -16.24 -35.07 -11.44
CA ALA A 165 -16.35 -35.09 -12.91
C ALA A 165 -16.74 -33.73 -13.48
N LYS A 166 -17.63 -32.98 -12.81
CA LYS A 166 -18.04 -31.65 -13.27
C LYS A 166 -16.97 -30.56 -13.03
N ALA A 167 -16.23 -30.63 -11.92
CA ALA A 167 -15.21 -29.66 -11.55
C ALA A 167 -13.86 -29.92 -12.25
N PHE A 168 -13.50 -31.19 -12.38
CA PHE A 168 -12.19 -31.65 -12.83
C PHE A 168 -12.24 -32.55 -14.05
N GLY A 169 -13.40 -32.86 -14.64
CA GLY A 169 -13.50 -33.80 -15.77
C GLY A 169 -12.60 -33.47 -16.97
N MET A 170 -12.33 -32.20 -17.25
CA MET A 170 -11.36 -31.80 -18.30
C MET A 170 -9.89 -32.03 -17.88
N ALA A 171 -9.60 -32.02 -16.59
CA ALA A 171 -8.26 -32.26 -16.02
C ALA A 171 -8.04 -33.75 -15.71
N ALA A 172 -9.04 -34.45 -15.18
CA ALA A 172 -9.07 -35.89 -14.94
C ALA A 172 -9.15 -36.69 -16.24
N ALA A 173 -9.86 -36.21 -17.28
CA ALA A 173 -9.75 -36.78 -18.61
C ALA A 173 -8.33 -36.60 -19.16
N ARG A 174 -7.72 -35.42 -18.95
CA ARG A 174 -6.35 -35.11 -19.38
C ARG A 174 -5.27 -35.86 -18.60
N GLU A 175 -5.51 -36.22 -17.33
CA GLU A 175 -4.63 -37.04 -16.50
C GLU A 175 -4.81 -38.54 -16.75
N ASN A 176 -6.04 -39.04 -16.89
CA ASN A 176 -6.29 -40.41 -17.35
C ASN A 176 -5.75 -40.61 -18.78
N LEU A 177 -5.84 -39.60 -19.66
CA LEU A 177 -5.20 -39.60 -20.99
C LEU A 177 -3.67 -39.54 -20.92
N LYS A 178 -3.08 -38.86 -19.91
CA LYS A 178 -1.62 -38.86 -19.69
C LYS A 178 -1.13 -40.20 -19.11
N GLN A 179 -1.88 -40.80 -18.19
CA GLN A 179 -1.57 -42.11 -17.63
C GLN A 179 -1.71 -43.22 -18.69
N ASN A 180 -2.68 -43.08 -19.60
CA ASN A 180 -2.82 -43.96 -20.77
C ASN A 180 -1.98 -43.53 -21.99
N GLY A 181 -1.07 -42.55 -21.84
CA GLY A 181 -0.11 -42.16 -22.87
C GLY A 181 -0.69 -41.55 -24.17
N GLY A 182 -1.92 -41.03 -24.15
CA GLY A 182 -2.59 -40.46 -25.31
C GLY A 182 -2.31 -38.96 -25.51
N VAL A 183 -1.70 -38.60 -26.64
CA VAL A 183 -1.66 -37.22 -27.14
C VAL A 183 -3.05 -36.83 -27.66
N VAL A 184 -3.51 -35.62 -27.31
CA VAL A 184 -4.77 -35.04 -27.80
C VAL A 184 -4.77 -35.02 -29.33
N ARG A 185 -5.48 -35.98 -29.95
CA ARG A 185 -5.87 -35.87 -31.36
C ARG A 185 -7.11 -34.98 -31.42
N VAL A 186 -6.92 -33.69 -31.73
CA VAL A 186 -7.95 -32.95 -32.46
C VAL A 186 -8.12 -33.72 -33.77
N ALA A 187 -9.34 -34.13 -34.12
CA ALA A 187 -9.62 -35.02 -35.24
C ALA A 187 -8.87 -34.58 -36.51
N SER A 188 -7.74 -35.24 -36.80
CA SER A 188 -6.94 -35.08 -38.00
C SER A 188 -7.12 -36.34 -38.84
N LYS A 189 -7.39 -36.16 -40.14
CA LYS A 189 -7.57 -37.26 -41.12
C LYS A 189 -6.47 -38.32 -40.99
N GLU A 190 -6.83 -39.59 -41.10
CA GLU A 190 -5.95 -40.72 -40.76
C GLU A 190 -4.77 -40.90 -41.75
N PRO A 191 -3.51 -41.01 -41.26
CA PRO A 191 -2.34 -41.34 -42.08
C PRO A 191 -1.83 -42.78 -41.88
N THR A 192 -1.29 -43.35 -42.97
CA THR A 192 -0.80 -44.73 -43.15
C THR A 192 0.36 -45.17 -42.22
N VAL A 193 0.41 -46.47 -41.87
CA VAL A 193 1.29 -47.17 -40.88
C VAL A 193 2.16 -48.21 -41.62
N PRO A 194 3.50 -48.45 -41.38
CA PRO A 194 4.05 -49.34 -40.29
C PRO A 194 5.56 -49.09 -39.89
N VAL A 195 6.22 -49.58 -38.81
CA VAL A 195 6.76 -50.93 -38.42
C VAL A 195 7.59 -50.78 -37.07
N ALA A 196 7.78 -51.83 -36.24
CA ALA A 196 8.59 -51.90 -34.96
C ALA A 196 9.74 -52.97 -35.04
N PRO A 197 10.57 -53.38 -34.01
CA PRO A 197 10.89 -52.98 -32.60
C PRO A 197 12.44 -53.00 -32.24
N ASN A 198 12.96 -52.81 -31.00
CA ASN A 198 13.42 -53.89 -30.06
C ASN A 198 13.97 -53.39 -28.68
N ILE A 199 13.77 -54.20 -27.62
CA ILE A 199 13.89 -53.90 -26.17
C ILE A 199 15.11 -54.58 -25.50
N THR A 200 15.79 -53.95 -24.53
CA THR A 200 16.78 -54.58 -23.62
C THR A 200 16.61 -54.15 -22.14
N LYS A 201 16.80 -55.10 -21.19
CA LYS A 201 16.56 -54.93 -19.72
C LYS A 201 17.84 -54.48 -18.95
N PRO A 202 17.72 -53.74 -17.83
CA PRO A 202 18.86 -53.13 -17.13
C PRO A 202 19.61 -54.06 -16.15
N ARG A 203 20.90 -53.78 -15.89
CA ARG A 203 21.83 -54.57 -15.04
C ARG A 203 21.89 -54.12 -13.56
N PRO A 204 22.11 -55.04 -12.59
CA PRO A 204 22.24 -54.72 -11.15
C PRO A 204 23.66 -54.25 -10.73
N ARG A 205 23.76 -53.56 -9.59
CA ARG A 205 24.97 -52.87 -9.10
C ARG A 205 25.83 -53.71 -8.11
N PRO A 206 27.18 -53.63 -8.16
CA PRO A 206 28.08 -54.29 -7.21
C PRO A 206 28.47 -53.40 -6.00
N VAL A 207 28.98 -54.04 -4.94
CA VAL A 207 29.34 -53.44 -3.63
C VAL A 207 30.85 -53.11 -3.58
N PRO A 208 31.28 -52.02 -2.91
CA PRO A 208 32.67 -51.55 -2.94
C PRO A 208 33.62 -52.28 -1.99
N GLU A 209 34.92 -52.28 -2.35
CA GLU A 209 36.01 -52.95 -1.61
C GLU A 209 36.64 -52.06 -0.52
N PRO A 210 37.19 -52.65 0.57
CA PRO A 210 37.72 -51.92 1.72
C PRO A 210 39.12 -51.32 1.50
N THR A 211 39.32 -50.11 2.03
CA THR A 211 40.50 -49.26 1.87
C THR A 211 41.67 -49.66 2.79
N ARG A 212 42.91 -49.68 2.27
CA ARG A 212 44.15 -49.88 3.05
C ARG A 212 44.75 -48.54 3.52
N ILE A 213 45.22 -48.47 4.76
CA ILE A 213 45.86 -47.29 5.37
C ILE A 213 47.37 -47.31 5.07
N PRO A 214 47.98 -46.26 4.48
CA PRO A 214 49.42 -46.20 4.28
C PRO A 214 50.15 -45.74 5.56
N LEU A 215 51.22 -46.46 5.94
CA LEU A 215 52.14 -46.09 7.01
C LEU A 215 53.37 -45.40 6.41
N GLU A 216 53.42 -44.06 6.48
CA GLU A 216 54.64 -43.30 6.15
C GLU A 216 55.20 -42.63 7.42
N MET A 217 56.37 -43.08 7.88
CA MET A 217 57.14 -42.42 8.94
C MET A 217 58.10 -41.39 8.31
N LYS A 218 57.95 -40.10 8.64
CA LYS A 218 58.90 -39.06 8.21
C LYS A 218 59.94 -38.81 9.30
N ALA A 219 61.16 -39.30 9.09
CA ALA A 219 62.30 -38.97 9.93
C ALA A 219 62.83 -37.57 9.58
N HIS A 220 63.14 -36.75 10.59
CA HIS A 220 63.85 -35.49 10.40
C HIS A 220 65.34 -35.76 10.17
N PRO A 221 66.01 -35.01 9.26
CA PRO A 221 67.42 -35.22 8.99
C PRO A 221 68.26 -34.87 10.23
N VAL A 222 69.28 -35.70 10.50
CA VAL A 222 70.23 -35.48 11.59
C VAL A 222 71.11 -34.27 11.23
N PRO A 223 71.27 -33.28 12.13
CA PRO A 223 72.11 -32.11 11.87
C PRO A 223 73.59 -32.51 11.64
N ASP A 224 74.24 -31.89 10.66
CA ASP A 224 75.66 -32.10 10.34
C ASP A 224 76.55 -31.39 11.39
N LEU A 225 77.07 -32.17 12.35
CA LEU A 225 77.74 -31.68 13.57
C LEU A 225 79.18 -31.16 13.34
N ASN A 226 79.74 -31.35 12.15
CA ASN A 226 81.18 -31.13 11.90
C ASN A 226 81.51 -29.74 11.32
N LYS A 227 80.52 -28.87 11.08
CA LYS A 227 80.71 -27.56 10.39
C LYS A 227 80.27 -26.33 11.19
N LEU A 228 79.89 -26.51 12.46
CA LEU A 228 79.35 -25.42 13.27
C LEU A 228 80.37 -24.99 14.33
N THR A 229 80.82 -23.74 14.28
CA THR A 229 81.67 -23.18 15.33
C THR A 229 80.84 -22.85 16.57
N LEU A 230 81.49 -22.71 17.75
CA LEU A 230 80.78 -22.35 18.99
C LEU A 230 80.00 -21.03 18.85
N ALA A 231 80.51 -20.08 18.05
CA ALA A 231 79.84 -18.82 17.77
C ALA A 231 78.55 -19.03 16.96
N ASP A 232 78.59 -19.85 15.90
CA ASP A 232 77.39 -20.18 15.09
C ASP A 232 76.34 -20.95 15.91
N ILE A 233 76.79 -21.76 16.87
CA ILE A 233 75.90 -22.47 17.80
C ILE A 233 75.25 -21.47 18.77
N GLN A 234 76.00 -20.48 19.26
CA GLN A 234 75.49 -19.43 20.13
C GLN A 234 74.51 -18.50 19.39
N GLU A 235 74.79 -18.13 18.13
CA GLU A 235 73.88 -17.37 17.27
C GLU A 235 72.60 -18.17 16.97
N LYS A 236 72.71 -19.46 16.62
CA LYS A 236 71.53 -20.32 16.42
C LYS A 236 70.72 -20.50 17.70
N GLN A 237 71.38 -20.53 18.86
CA GLN A 237 70.71 -20.56 20.16
C GLN A 237 70.07 -19.22 20.51
N GLN A 238 70.68 -18.08 20.13
CA GLN A 238 70.07 -16.75 20.26
C GLN A 238 68.87 -16.62 19.33
N GLN A 239 68.99 -16.95 18.05
CA GLN A 239 67.88 -16.94 17.10
C GLN A 239 66.76 -17.90 17.52
N ARG A 240 67.08 -19.08 18.06
CA ARG A 240 66.05 -19.95 18.68
C ARG A 240 65.42 -19.31 19.91
N ARG A 241 66.19 -18.68 20.80
CA ARG A 241 65.65 -17.99 21.99
C ARG A 241 64.80 -16.78 21.63
N GLU A 242 65.17 -16.05 20.58
CA GLU A 242 64.43 -14.91 20.04
C GLU A 242 63.15 -15.36 19.34
N ALA A 243 63.21 -16.41 18.51
CA ALA A 243 62.03 -17.01 17.90
C ALA A 243 61.08 -17.61 18.96
N ILE A 244 61.61 -18.25 20.01
CA ILE A 244 60.82 -18.71 21.15
C ILE A 244 60.24 -17.52 21.91
N LYS A 245 61.00 -16.45 22.15
CA LYS A 245 60.50 -15.21 22.77
C LYS A 245 59.39 -14.58 21.94
N GLU A 246 59.52 -14.50 20.62
CA GLU A 246 58.49 -13.96 19.72
C GLU A 246 57.24 -14.84 19.68
N GLN A 247 57.40 -16.17 19.66
CA GLN A 247 56.28 -17.10 19.76
C GLN A 247 55.60 -16.99 21.13
N VAL A 248 56.36 -16.85 22.21
CA VAL A 248 55.86 -16.64 23.57
C VAL A 248 55.17 -15.28 23.71
N LEU A 249 55.73 -14.22 23.11
CA LEU A 249 55.15 -12.88 23.08
C LEU A 249 53.83 -12.87 22.29
N LYS A 250 53.76 -13.55 21.13
CA LYS A 250 52.51 -13.78 20.38
C LYS A 250 51.50 -14.55 21.22
N LYS A 251 51.95 -15.62 21.91
CA LYS A 251 51.11 -16.42 22.80
C LYS A 251 50.53 -15.60 23.97
N TYR A 252 51.27 -14.61 24.48
CA TYR A 252 50.79 -13.70 25.54
C TYR A 252 49.98 -12.49 25.01
N GLN A 253 50.29 -11.96 23.83
CA GLN A 253 49.50 -10.91 23.16
C GLN A 253 48.12 -11.42 22.76
N GLU A 254 48.01 -12.68 22.33
CA GLU A 254 46.74 -13.36 22.06
C GLU A 254 45.99 -13.78 23.35
N SER A 255 46.65 -13.75 24.52
CA SER A 255 46.13 -14.24 25.81
C SER A 255 45.83 -13.15 26.85
N ALA A 256 45.55 -11.90 26.45
CA ALA A 256 45.07 -10.87 27.39
C ALA A 256 43.68 -11.18 28.00
N ALA A 257 43.04 -12.29 27.66
CA ALA A 257 41.77 -12.73 28.26
C ALA A 257 41.56 -14.26 28.25
N GLN A 258 42.50 -15.04 28.79
CA GLN A 258 42.23 -16.44 29.15
C GLN A 258 42.62 -16.67 30.62
N PRO A 259 41.66 -16.78 31.57
CA PRO A 259 41.98 -17.19 32.93
C PRO A 259 42.47 -18.65 32.94
N PHE A 260 43.41 -18.94 33.84
CA PHE A 260 43.98 -20.26 34.10
C PHE A 260 42.91 -21.36 34.15
N GLN A 261 43.00 -22.35 33.26
CA GLN A 261 42.13 -23.53 33.26
C GLN A 261 42.78 -24.62 34.13
N LEU A 262 42.23 -24.80 35.33
CA LEU A 262 42.50 -25.97 36.17
C LEU A 262 41.92 -27.20 35.48
N GLU A 263 42.67 -28.31 35.42
CA GLU A 263 42.25 -29.54 34.72
C GLU A 263 40.87 -30.05 35.18
N GLU A 264 39.85 -29.85 34.34
CA GLU A 264 38.55 -30.52 34.46
C GLU A 264 38.58 -31.80 33.61
N THR A 265 38.58 -32.94 34.29
CA THR A 265 38.42 -34.26 33.67
C THR A 265 37.05 -34.41 33.02
N LYS A 266 37.05 -34.96 31.79
CA LYS A 266 35.94 -35.58 30.99
C LYS A 266 35.14 -34.65 30.05
N SER A 267 35.56 -34.56 28.78
CA SER A 267 34.95 -35.28 27.63
C SER A 267 35.51 -34.77 26.28
N ASN A 268 36.65 -35.29 25.83
CA ASN A 268 37.27 -34.92 24.53
C ASN A 268 36.50 -35.45 23.29
N LEU A 269 35.41 -36.20 23.46
CA LEU A 269 34.65 -36.78 22.35
C LEU A 269 33.98 -35.72 21.47
N GLU A 270 33.52 -34.62 22.05
CA GLU A 270 32.78 -33.60 21.32
C GLU A 270 33.70 -32.70 20.50
N ALA A 271 34.89 -32.41 21.03
CA ALA A 271 35.97 -31.74 20.28
C ALA A 271 36.47 -32.62 19.12
N ILE A 272 36.67 -33.92 19.37
CA ILE A 272 37.08 -34.87 18.31
C ILE A 272 35.96 -35.02 17.26
N LYS A 273 34.69 -35.03 17.66
CA LYS A 273 33.55 -35.11 16.73
C LYS A 273 33.45 -33.86 15.86
N GLN A 274 33.64 -32.69 16.44
CA GLN A 274 33.70 -31.43 15.68
C GLN A 274 34.90 -31.40 14.74
N GLU A 275 36.08 -31.83 15.19
CA GLU A 275 37.27 -31.88 14.35
C GLU A 275 37.13 -32.89 13.19
N VAL A 276 36.46 -34.02 13.40
CA VAL A 276 36.13 -35.00 12.36
C VAL A 276 35.06 -34.48 11.39
N GLU A 277 34.06 -33.74 11.89
CA GLU A 277 33.08 -33.08 11.03
C GLU A 277 33.70 -31.95 10.21
N ASP A 278 34.60 -31.17 10.80
CA ASP A 278 35.34 -30.11 10.12
C ASP A 278 36.30 -30.69 9.06
N GLN A 279 36.93 -31.83 9.35
CA GLN A 279 37.73 -32.57 8.37
C GLN A 279 36.88 -33.13 7.21
N ARG A 280 35.69 -33.69 7.49
CA ARG A 280 34.73 -34.12 6.45
C ARG A 280 34.21 -32.96 5.61
N MET A 281 33.92 -31.83 6.25
CA MET A 281 33.49 -30.60 5.58
C MET A 281 34.62 -30.01 4.73
N ALA A 282 35.87 -30.08 5.18
CA ALA A 282 37.05 -29.65 4.43
C ALA A 282 37.34 -30.57 3.22
N GLU A 283 37.13 -31.88 3.32
CA GLU A 283 37.21 -32.81 2.19
C GLU A 283 36.13 -32.53 1.12
N LEU A 284 34.93 -32.16 1.56
CA LEU A 284 33.83 -31.69 0.70
C LEU A 284 34.13 -30.31 0.08
N ASN A 285 34.95 -29.49 0.73
CA ASN A 285 35.36 -28.16 0.28
C ASN A 285 36.58 -28.16 -0.67
N LYS A 286 36.74 -29.21 -1.48
CA LYS A 286 37.68 -29.16 -2.63
C LYS A 286 37.10 -28.25 -3.72
N LYS A 287 37.45 -26.97 -3.67
CA LYS A 287 37.20 -26.04 -4.78
C LYS A 287 37.91 -26.56 -6.03
N PHE A 288 37.15 -27.08 -6.98
CA PHE A 288 37.62 -27.37 -8.33
C PHE A 288 38.29 -26.10 -8.88
N LYS A 289 39.59 -26.15 -9.18
CA LYS A 289 40.29 -25.05 -9.85
C LYS A 289 39.83 -25.00 -11.31
N ALA A 290 38.64 -24.43 -11.54
CA ALA A 290 38.20 -24.06 -12.86
C ALA A 290 39.26 -23.13 -13.48
N LYS A 291 39.72 -23.44 -14.69
CA LYS A 291 40.55 -22.49 -15.44
C LYS A 291 39.77 -21.17 -15.50
N PRO A 292 40.38 -20.03 -15.12
CA PRO A 292 39.69 -18.75 -15.22
C PRO A 292 39.20 -18.57 -16.65
N ALA A 293 37.94 -18.15 -16.80
CA ALA A 293 37.35 -17.93 -18.10
C ALA A 293 38.24 -16.95 -18.89
N PRO A 294 38.50 -17.18 -20.19
CA PRO A 294 39.24 -16.25 -21.01
C PRO A 294 38.62 -14.85 -20.90
N ASN A 295 39.44 -13.83 -20.61
CA ASN A 295 38.96 -12.45 -20.53
C ASN A 295 38.68 -11.95 -21.96
N PHE A 296 37.45 -12.09 -22.43
CA PHE A 296 37.00 -11.58 -23.74
C PHE A 296 36.85 -10.05 -23.77
N SER A 297 37.17 -9.35 -22.67
CA SER A 297 37.08 -7.89 -22.54
C SER A 297 38.04 -7.12 -23.44
N GLU A 298 39.13 -7.73 -23.91
CA GLU A 298 40.16 -7.03 -24.71
C GLU A 298 39.99 -7.21 -26.22
N LYS A 299 39.00 -7.99 -26.67
CA LYS A 299 38.68 -8.12 -28.10
C LYS A 299 37.21 -7.83 -28.30
N ASP A 300 36.91 -6.62 -28.74
CA ASP A 300 35.64 -6.29 -29.41
C ASP A 300 35.56 -7.11 -30.70
N ALA A 301 35.22 -8.38 -30.58
CA ALA A 301 34.77 -9.17 -31.70
C ALA A 301 33.43 -8.57 -32.12
N ALA A 302 33.38 -7.97 -33.32
CA ALA A 302 32.17 -7.46 -33.94
C ALA A 302 31.23 -8.63 -34.29
N VAL A 303 30.64 -9.26 -33.28
CA VAL A 303 29.64 -10.31 -33.44
C VAL A 303 28.35 -9.62 -33.88
N LYS A 304 28.08 -9.68 -35.19
CA LYS A 304 26.82 -9.19 -35.76
C LYS A 304 25.66 -9.99 -35.16
N LEU A 305 24.95 -9.39 -34.19
CA LEU A 305 23.79 -10.00 -33.58
C LEU A 305 22.70 -10.21 -34.63
N ASN A 306 22.15 -11.43 -34.69
CA ASN A 306 21.00 -11.73 -35.55
C ASN A 306 19.79 -10.89 -35.11
N THR A 307 18.96 -10.44 -36.05
CA THR A 307 17.78 -9.59 -35.79
C THR A 307 16.83 -10.20 -34.77
N ALA A 308 16.61 -11.53 -34.85
CA ALA A 308 15.80 -12.27 -33.89
C ALA A 308 16.40 -12.36 -32.48
N ALA A 309 17.72 -12.20 -32.32
CA ALA A 309 18.36 -12.14 -31.01
C ALA A 309 18.15 -10.76 -30.37
N ILE A 310 18.32 -9.68 -31.15
CA ILE A 310 18.06 -8.30 -30.73
C ILE A 310 16.62 -8.14 -30.23
N LEU A 311 15.64 -8.64 -31.00
CA LEU A 311 14.22 -8.53 -30.64
C LEU A 311 13.84 -9.38 -29.41
N ARG A 312 14.45 -10.57 -29.26
CA ARG A 312 14.22 -11.43 -28.08
C ARG A 312 14.80 -10.82 -26.81
N GLU A 313 16.00 -10.23 -26.89
CA GLU A 313 16.65 -9.57 -25.76
C GLU A 313 15.88 -8.31 -25.33
N ASP A 314 15.49 -7.45 -26.29
CA ASP A 314 14.66 -6.25 -26.03
C ASP A 314 13.31 -6.60 -25.38
N ALA A 315 12.63 -7.64 -25.87
CA ALA A 315 11.36 -8.11 -25.30
C ALA A 315 11.53 -8.66 -23.87
N LEU A 316 12.64 -9.36 -23.59
CA LEU A 316 12.96 -9.84 -22.25
C LEU A 316 13.20 -8.66 -21.30
N TYR A 317 13.92 -7.63 -21.74
CA TYR A 317 14.14 -6.42 -20.96
C TYR A 317 12.84 -5.65 -20.68
N LYS A 318 11.97 -5.45 -21.67
CA LYS A 318 10.66 -4.81 -21.47
C LYS A 318 9.81 -5.57 -20.47
N LYS A 319 9.76 -6.91 -20.57
CA LYS A 319 9.03 -7.76 -19.61
C LYS A 319 9.60 -7.71 -18.19
N LYS A 320 10.93 -7.51 -18.04
CA LYS A 320 11.57 -7.34 -16.72
C LYS A 320 11.29 -5.94 -16.15
N GLN A 321 11.39 -4.89 -16.97
CA GLN A 321 11.02 -3.52 -16.59
C GLN A 321 9.54 -3.41 -16.19
N GLU A 322 8.63 -4.09 -16.90
CA GLU A 322 7.22 -4.15 -16.52
C GLU A 322 7.00 -4.86 -15.20
N LYS A 323 7.77 -5.92 -14.90
CA LYS A 323 7.70 -6.61 -13.61
C LYS A 323 8.23 -5.75 -12.47
N GLU A 324 9.35 -5.05 -12.69
CA GLU A 324 9.93 -4.12 -11.72
C GLU A 324 9.03 -2.91 -11.50
N ALA A 325 8.44 -2.35 -12.56
CA ALA A 325 7.46 -1.27 -12.46
C ALA A 325 6.19 -1.72 -11.74
N LYS A 326 5.72 -2.96 -11.99
CA LYS A 326 4.60 -3.55 -11.23
C LYS A 326 4.97 -3.80 -9.77
N LEU A 327 6.20 -4.24 -9.49
CA LEU A 327 6.67 -4.44 -8.12
C LEU A 327 6.78 -3.11 -7.38
N ILE A 328 7.32 -2.07 -8.01
CA ILE A 328 7.38 -0.71 -7.45
C ILE A 328 5.97 -0.14 -7.29
N GLN A 329 5.07 -0.37 -8.25
CA GLN A 329 3.69 0.07 -8.18
C GLN A 329 2.92 -0.66 -7.08
N VAL A 330 3.16 -1.96 -6.89
CA VAL A 330 2.56 -2.76 -5.81
C VAL A 330 3.15 -2.37 -4.47
N ILE A 331 4.47 -2.17 -4.36
CA ILE A 331 5.13 -1.71 -3.12
C ILE A 331 4.69 -0.29 -2.77
N ALA A 332 4.58 0.62 -3.74
CA ALA A 332 4.06 1.97 -3.52
C ALA A 332 2.57 1.96 -3.14
N TYR A 333 1.80 1.05 -3.75
CA TYR A 333 0.39 0.85 -3.42
C TYR A 333 0.19 0.16 -2.06
N GLU A 334 1.11 -0.71 -1.65
CA GLU A 334 1.14 -1.38 -0.34
C GLU A 334 1.65 -0.45 0.76
N SER A 335 2.61 0.44 0.46
CA SER A 335 3.06 1.48 1.39
C SER A 335 1.97 2.52 1.67
N ASP A 336 1.12 2.81 0.68
CA ASP A 336 0.03 3.77 0.81
C ASP A 336 -1.19 3.21 1.59
N LEU A 337 -1.25 1.90 1.89
CA LEU A 337 -2.41 1.28 2.54
C LEU A 337 -2.23 0.79 3.99
N ARG A 338 -1.03 0.86 4.59
CA ARG A 338 -0.72 0.84 6.06
C ARG A 338 0.75 0.43 6.24
N ASP A 339 1.62 1.39 6.54
CA ASP A 339 3.02 1.11 6.81
C ASP A 339 3.27 0.79 8.31
N ALA A 340 3.59 -0.47 8.63
CA ALA A 340 4.06 -0.88 9.97
C ALA A 340 5.59 -0.74 10.12
N SER A 341 6.32 -0.44 9.03
CA SER A 341 7.77 -0.36 9.03
C SER A 341 8.30 0.90 9.71
N GLU A 342 7.54 2.00 9.70
CA GLU A 342 7.84 3.20 10.49
C GLU A 342 7.82 2.91 12.00
N PHE A 343 6.87 2.09 12.46
CA PHE A 343 6.77 1.66 13.85
C PHE A 343 7.95 0.78 14.26
N TYR A 344 8.36 -0.20 13.43
CA TYR A 344 9.52 -1.05 13.74
C TYR A 344 10.85 -0.28 13.67
N ARG A 345 10.98 0.70 12.77
CA ARG A 345 12.13 1.62 12.74
C ARG A 345 12.18 2.49 13.97
N TRP A 346 11.05 3.08 14.36
CA TRP A 346 10.92 3.85 15.60
C TRP A 346 11.22 2.99 16.84
N GLN A 347 10.69 1.76 16.92
CA GLN A 347 10.95 0.84 18.03
C GLN A 347 12.44 0.48 18.11
N SER A 348 13.08 0.23 16.97
CA SER A 348 14.52 -0.08 16.90
C SER A 348 15.38 1.11 17.35
N ASP A 349 14.98 2.32 16.99
CA ASP A 349 15.68 3.56 17.40
C ASP A 349 15.42 3.91 18.86
N MET A 350 14.23 3.63 19.40
CA MET A 350 13.94 3.76 20.83
C MET A 350 14.76 2.76 21.66
N LEU A 351 14.84 1.49 21.24
CA LEU A 351 15.62 0.47 21.94
C LEU A 351 17.11 0.85 22.01
N LYS A 352 17.67 1.38 20.91
CA LYS A 352 19.05 1.90 20.87
C LYS A 352 19.27 3.07 21.81
N LYS A 353 18.28 3.97 21.92
CA LYS A 353 18.33 5.13 22.83
C LYS A 353 18.25 4.71 24.29
N ASP A 354 17.38 3.74 24.62
CA ASP A 354 17.25 3.19 25.97
C ASP A 354 18.52 2.42 26.39
N ASP A 355 19.10 1.61 25.50
CA ASP A 355 20.38 0.93 25.75
C ASP A 355 21.53 1.93 25.98
N ALA A 356 21.56 3.02 25.22
CA ALA A 356 22.56 4.08 25.40
C ALA A 356 22.37 4.82 26.72
N ALA A 357 21.11 5.12 27.10
CA ALA A 357 20.79 5.74 28.39
C ALA A 357 21.14 4.84 29.58
N HIS A 358 20.87 3.54 29.47
CA HIS A 358 21.24 2.55 30.50
C HIS A 358 22.76 2.44 30.66
N ARG A 359 23.53 2.41 29.56
CA ARG A 359 25.01 2.44 29.62
C ARG A 359 25.52 3.71 30.31
N ALA A 360 24.98 4.88 29.96
CA ALA A 360 25.36 6.14 30.60
C ALA A 360 25.03 6.17 32.11
N GLN A 361 23.91 5.56 32.52
CA GLN A 361 23.53 5.47 33.94
C GLN A 361 24.43 4.51 34.73
N VAL A 362 24.85 3.40 34.11
CA VAL A 362 25.82 2.46 34.70
C VAL A 362 27.18 3.13 34.86
N GLU A 363 27.64 3.90 33.88
CA GLU A 363 28.88 4.67 33.99
C GLU A 363 28.80 5.74 35.08
N LYS A 364 27.66 6.45 35.19
CA LYS A 364 27.44 7.41 36.28
C LYS A 364 27.53 6.75 37.66
N ARG A 365 26.90 5.59 37.86
CA ARG A 365 27.03 4.82 39.12
C ARG A 365 28.45 4.34 39.38
N ARG A 366 29.20 3.94 38.35
CA ARG A 366 30.61 3.57 38.51
C ARG A 366 31.47 4.75 38.96
N LEU A 367 31.23 5.94 38.41
CA LEU A 367 31.91 7.17 38.82
C LEU A 367 31.52 7.59 40.24
N GLU A 368 30.24 7.52 40.60
CA GLU A 368 29.76 7.80 41.97
C GLU A 368 30.35 6.80 42.99
N MET A 369 30.44 5.51 42.64
CA MET A 369 31.09 4.51 43.48
C MET A 369 32.60 4.76 43.65
N ALA A 370 33.28 5.19 42.58
CA ALA A 370 34.69 5.55 42.65
C ALA A 370 34.92 6.81 43.52
N GLN A 371 34.04 7.80 43.42
CA GLN A 371 34.05 9.00 44.27
C GLN A 371 33.81 8.65 45.74
N ALA A 372 32.81 7.82 46.05
CA ALA A 372 32.53 7.38 47.42
C ALA A 372 33.68 6.55 48.02
N GLN A 373 34.38 5.75 47.21
CA GLN A 373 35.59 5.05 47.64
C GLN A 373 36.73 6.01 47.94
N HIS A 374 36.95 7.03 47.09
CA HIS A 374 37.98 8.04 47.31
C HIS A 374 37.72 8.85 48.59
N GLU A 375 36.48 9.29 48.79
CA GLU A 375 36.03 10.03 49.98
C GLU A 375 36.14 9.18 51.26
N ALA A 376 35.85 7.88 51.18
CA ALA A 376 36.04 6.96 52.30
C ALA A 376 37.52 6.70 52.64
N ILE A 377 38.42 6.75 51.65
CA ILE A 377 39.87 6.67 51.86
C ILE A 377 40.38 7.95 52.52
N GLU A 378 39.93 9.11 52.08
CA GLU A 378 40.26 10.42 52.68
C GLU A 378 39.77 10.50 54.13
N ALA A 379 38.53 10.11 54.42
CA ALA A 379 38.00 10.07 55.78
C ALA A 379 38.72 9.07 56.70
N ARG A 380 39.30 7.99 56.14
CA ARG A 380 40.18 7.07 56.89
C ARG A 380 41.55 7.69 57.18
N TYR A 381 42.08 8.47 56.25
CA TYR A 381 43.32 9.23 56.43
C TYR A 381 43.16 10.29 57.53
N GLU A 382 42.04 11.00 57.56
CA GLU A 382 41.71 11.98 58.61
C GLU A 382 41.56 11.34 60.00
N ARG A 383 40.91 10.17 60.10
CA ARG A 383 40.83 9.42 61.37
C ARG A 383 42.17 8.89 61.84
N ARG A 384 43.11 8.63 60.94
CA ARG A 384 44.48 8.23 61.27
C ARG A 384 45.34 9.41 61.77
N SER A 385 44.97 10.65 61.44
CA SER A 385 45.70 11.88 61.82
C SER A 385 45.09 12.70 62.98
N GLY A 386 44.06 12.20 63.71
CA GLY A 386 43.46 12.87 64.89
C GLY A 386 43.71 12.16 66.23
N PRO A 387 43.74 12.87 67.40
CA PRO A 387 44.58 12.48 68.55
C PRO A 387 43.92 11.54 69.57
N THR A 388 44.63 10.44 69.88
CA THR A 388 44.26 9.32 70.78
C THR A 388 44.30 9.62 72.30
N ILE A 389 44.33 10.88 72.77
CA ILE A 389 44.64 11.17 74.20
C ILE A 389 43.41 11.51 75.08
N GLN A 390 42.22 11.76 74.53
CA GLN A 390 41.12 12.40 75.30
C GLN A 390 40.09 11.46 75.95
N THR A 391 40.23 10.15 75.85
CA THR A 391 39.23 9.17 76.34
C THR A 391 39.48 8.63 77.74
N VAL A 392 40.63 8.90 78.38
CA VAL A 392 40.98 8.30 79.68
C VAL A 392 40.65 9.18 80.89
N LEU A 393 40.49 10.50 80.73
CA LEU A 393 40.25 11.43 81.85
C LEU A 393 38.77 11.79 82.11
N HIS A 394 37.83 11.35 81.27
CA HIS A 394 36.40 11.70 81.41
C HIS A 394 35.59 10.77 82.33
N ARG A 395 36.19 9.74 82.92
CA ARG A 395 35.46 8.80 83.79
C ARG A 395 35.50 9.15 85.28
N THR A 396 36.31 10.12 85.71
CA THR A 396 36.54 10.40 87.13
C THR A 396 36.01 11.73 87.63
N HIS A 397 35.25 12.50 86.83
CA HIS A 397 34.76 13.82 87.23
C HIS A 397 33.25 14.04 86.99
N ASP A 398 32.43 12.98 86.99
CA ASP A 398 30.98 13.12 86.79
C ASP A 398 30.18 13.33 88.08
N VAL A 399 30.81 13.53 89.24
CA VAL A 399 30.08 13.57 90.52
C VAL A 399 29.97 14.95 91.19
N LEU A 400 30.71 16.00 90.79
CA LEU A 400 30.83 17.16 91.71
C LEU A 400 30.58 18.59 91.21
N THR A 401 30.23 18.88 89.96
CA THR A 401 30.10 20.30 89.56
C THR A 401 28.96 20.58 88.57
N CYS A 402 27.74 20.29 88.99
CA CYS A 402 26.56 21.00 88.52
C CYS A 402 26.47 22.38 89.18
N ARG A 403 27.16 23.39 88.63
CA ARG A 403 26.74 24.80 88.67
C ARG A 403 27.70 25.64 87.83
N GLU A 404 27.13 26.50 86.99
CA GLU A 404 27.80 27.61 86.27
C GLU A 404 28.66 27.26 85.04
N ARG A 405 28.02 26.89 83.91
CA ARG A 405 28.55 27.21 82.56
C ARG A 405 27.60 27.13 81.33
N PRO A 406 26.31 27.50 81.35
CA PRO A 406 25.51 27.56 80.11
C PRO A 406 25.67 28.86 79.28
N SER A 407 26.13 29.98 79.86
CA SER A 407 25.99 31.30 79.22
C SER A 407 27.09 31.68 78.21
N LEU A 408 28.28 31.07 78.28
CA LEU A 408 29.41 31.40 77.41
C LEU A 408 29.51 30.52 76.15
N ARG A 409 28.94 29.31 76.16
CA ARG A 409 28.96 28.40 75.00
C ARG A 409 27.98 28.84 73.90
N ALA A 410 26.80 29.35 74.28
CA ALA A 410 25.79 29.84 73.36
C ALA A 410 26.21 31.13 72.60
N LYS A 411 27.16 31.92 73.11
CA LYS A 411 27.62 33.16 72.43
C LYS A 411 28.66 32.89 71.34
N VAL A 412 29.44 31.82 71.45
CA VAL A 412 30.44 31.44 70.45
C VAL A 412 29.79 30.69 69.30
N GLU A 413 28.85 29.78 69.60
CA GLU A 413 28.09 29.02 68.59
C GLU A 413 27.21 29.94 67.71
N ASN A 414 26.60 30.99 68.28
CA ASN A 414 25.83 31.97 67.49
C ASN A 414 26.70 32.84 66.56
N ARG A 415 28.00 33.01 66.87
CA ARG A 415 28.94 33.76 66.03
C ARG A 415 29.46 32.92 64.87
N ASP A 416 29.68 31.63 65.09
CA ASP A 416 30.17 30.70 64.07
C ASP A 416 29.08 30.31 63.05
N VAL A 417 27.83 30.16 63.52
CA VAL A 417 26.66 29.96 62.63
C VAL A 417 26.41 31.20 61.75
N ALA A 418 26.60 32.41 62.29
CA ALA A 418 26.46 33.66 61.52
C ALA A 418 27.55 33.83 60.43
N ASN A 419 28.77 33.35 60.68
CA ASN A 419 29.86 33.38 59.70
C ASN A 419 29.67 32.34 58.60
N GLN A 420 29.14 31.14 58.93
CA GLN A 420 28.81 30.11 57.95
C GLN A 420 27.65 30.53 57.03
N MET A 421 26.61 31.19 57.57
CA MET A 421 25.48 31.69 56.78
C MET A 421 25.90 32.76 55.74
N LYS A 422 26.92 33.56 56.05
CA LYS A 422 27.48 34.59 55.15
C LYS A 422 28.34 33.98 54.03
N LEU A 423 29.08 32.91 54.30
CA LEU A 423 29.89 32.23 53.28
C LEU A 423 28.99 31.53 52.24
N VAL A 424 27.97 30.80 52.71
CA VAL A 424 27.00 30.12 51.83
C VAL A 424 26.20 31.11 50.99
N SER A 425 25.91 32.31 51.52
CA SER A 425 25.24 33.36 50.76
C SER A 425 26.11 33.90 49.61
N LYS A 426 27.43 34.07 49.83
CA LYS A 426 28.37 34.51 48.79
C LYS A 426 28.57 33.45 47.71
N GLU A 427 28.69 32.18 48.09
CA GLU A 427 28.80 31.07 47.13
C GLU A 427 27.53 30.91 46.28
N ASN A 428 26.35 31.14 46.86
CA ASN A 428 25.08 31.12 46.14
C ASN A 428 24.87 32.36 45.23
N GLU A 429 25.50 33.49 45.53
CA GLU A 429 25.54 34.65 44.63
C GLU A 429 26.48 34.40 43.43
N GLU A 430 27.64 33.76 43.67
CA GLU A 430 28.58 33.40 42.60
C GLU A 430 28.01 32.32 41.68
N LYS A 431 27.32 31.31 42.23
CA LYS A 431 26.58 30.32 41.42
C LYS A 431 25.50 30.97 40.56
N ARG A 432 24.74 31.93 41.08
CA ARG A 432 23.74 32.67 40.30
C ARG A 432 24.36 33.54 39.20
N ARG A 433 25.57 34.08 39.41
CA ARG A 433 26.33 34.81 38.36
C ARG A 433 26.82 33.88 37.26
N LEU A 434 27.31 32.68 37.61
CA LEU A 434 27.73 31.65 36.64
C LEU A 434 26.54 31.07 35.86
N GLU A 435 25.40 30.86 36.50
CA GLU A 435 24.17 30.45 35.81
C GLU A 435 23.65 31.54 34.84
N GLY A 436 23.81 32.81 35.21
CA GLY A 436 23.49 33.95 34.36
C GLY A 436 24.36 34.04 33.09
N THR A 437 25.66 33.80 33.19
CA THR A 437 26.57 33.81 32.04
C THR A 437 26.36 32.62 31.11
N ILE A 438 26.08 31.43 31.66
CA ILE A 438 25.68 30.23 30.89
C ILE A 438 24.35 30.48 30.17
N GLY A 439 23.39 31.15 30.84
CA GLY A 439 22.11 31.53 30.23
C GLY A 439 22.26 32.49 29.04
N LEU A 440 23.20 33.43 29.09
CA LEU A 440 23.49 34.36 27.98
C LEU A 440 24.16 33.64 26.80
N SER A 441 25.07 32.70 27.05
CA SER A 441 25.68 31.87 26.01
C SER A 441 24.66 30.95 25.33
N HIS A 442 23.78 30.30 26.10
CA HIS A 442 22.67 29.52 25.54
C HIS A 442 21.70 30.37 24.70
N ARG A 443 21.52 31.65 25.07
CA ARG A 443 20.69 32.59 24.31
C ARG A 443 21.33 33.00 22.98
N GLN A 444 22.65 33.18 22.95
CA GLN A 444 23.40 33.44 21.71
C GLN A 444 23.36 32.23 20.76
N VAL A 445 23.61 31.02 21.28
CA VAL A 445 23.50 29.78 20.50
C VAL A 445 22.07 29.58 19.97
N ALA A 446 21.04 29.90 20.75
CA ALA A 446 19.64 29.83 20.30
C ALA A 446 19.31 30.85 19.18
N LEU A 447 19.95 32.03 19.20
CA LEU A 447 19.82 33.04 18.14
C LEU A 447 20.54 32.61 16.86
N GLU A 448 21.73 32.00 16.97
CA GLU A 448 22.46 31.43 15.83
C GLU A 448 21.72 30.22 15.20
N ILE A 449 21.09 29.38 16.03
CA ILE A 449 20.24 28.28 15.57
C ILE A 449 18.96 28.80 14.87
N LYS A 450 18.41 29.94 15.31
CA LYS A 450 17.28 30.59 14.62
C LYS A 450 17.70 31.16 13.28
N LEU A 451 18.83 31.87 13.22
CA LEU A 451 19.38 32.44 11.99
C LEU A 451 19.68 31.35 10.96
N THR A 452 20.32 30.26 11.37
CA THR A 452 20.59 29.10 10.49
C THR A 452 19.32 28.35 10.06
N ARG A 453 18.28 28.28 10.91
CA ARG A 453 16.98 27.71 10.54
C ARG A 453 16.19 28.58 9.55
N GLU A 454 16.40 29.90 9.54
CA GLU A 454 15.72 30.83 8.65
C GLU A 454 16.47 31.01 7.32
N SER A 455 17.81 30.98 7.31
CA SER A 455 18.63 31.15 6.10
C SER A 455 18.82 29.87 5.28
N ALA A 456 19.03 28.71 5.92
CA ALA A 456 19.30 27.44 5.24
C ALA A 456 18.18 26.96 4.29
N PRO A 457 16.88 27.05 4.64
CA PRO A 457 15.82 26.66 3.69
C PRO A 457 15.69 27.64 2.53
N ARG A 458 15.93 28.94 2.73
CA ARG A 458 15.90 29.95 1.66
C ARG A 458 17.05 29.79 0.67
N GLU A 459 18.27 29.57 1.16
CA GLU A 459 19.42 29.31 0.30
C GLU A 459 19.28 28.00 -0.48
N ALA A 460 18.68 26.97 0.10
CA ALA A 460 18.37 25.72 -0.59
C ALA A 460 17.31 25.93 -1.70
N GLU A 461 16.27 26.71 -1.43
CA GLU A 461 15.26 27.08 -2.42
C GLU A 461 15.86 27.91 -3.58
N ASP A 462 16.73 28.88 -3.27
CA ASP A 462 17.33 29.75 -4.27
C ASP A 462 18.36 29.00 -5.14
N ARG A 463 19.09 28.03 -4.57
CA ARG A 463 19.95 27.11 -5.36
C ARG A 463 19.14 26.24 -6.32
N VAL A 464 18.01 25.70 -5.86
CA VAL A 464 17.11 24.89 -6.70
C VAL A 464 16.45 25.74 -7.78
N LYS A 465 16.08 26.99 -7.48
CA LYS A 465 15.56 27.94 -8.48
C LYS A 465 16.63 28.29 -9.52
N ALA A 466 17.86 28.56 -9.11
CA ALA A 466 18.97 28.87 -10.01
C ALA A 466 19.35 27.68 -10.91
N GLU A 467 19.35 26.45 -10.40
CA GLU A 467 19.55 25.24 -11.22
C GLU A 467 18.41 25.02 -12.22
N LYS A 468 17.16 25.18 -11.79
CA LYS A 468 16.00 25.08 -12.68
C LYS A 468 16.01 26.16 -13.76
N GLN A 469 16.51 27.36 -13.44
CA GLN A 469 16.66 28.45 -14.40
C GLN A 469 17.75 28.13 -15.42
N LYS A 470 18.92 27.64 -14.99
CA LYS A 470 19.98 27.14 -15.90
C LYS A 470 19.49 25.99 -16.79
N GLN A 471 18.68 25.08 -16.25
CA GLN A 471 18.09 23.99 -17.04
C GLN A 471 17.08 24.51 -18.07
N ARG A 472 16.26 25.51 -17.73
CA ARG A 472 15.34 26.16 -18.67
C ARG A 472 16.10 26.91 -19.77
N GLU A 473 17.15 27.64 -19.41
CA GLU A 473 18.02 28.34 -20.36
C GLU A 473 18.74 27.36 -21.29
N ALA A 474 19.25 26.24 -20.77
CA ALA A 474 19.86 25.19 -21.57
C ALA A 474 18.86 24.49 -22.52
N VAL A 475 17.63 24.24 -22.06
CA VAL A 475 16.56 23.68 -22.90
C VAL A 475 16.13 24.67 -23.97
N ASN A 476 16.00 25.95 -23.64
CA ASN A 476 15.67 26.99 -24.61
C ASN A 476 16.79 27.16 -25.65
N ALA A 477 18.06 27.17 -25.23
CA ALA A 477 19.20 27.23 -26.13
C ALA A 477 19.26 26.01 -27.07
N LEU A 478 18.94 24.81 -26.58
CA LEU A 478 18.88 23.61 -27.41
C LEU A 478 17.71 23.65 -28.39
N LEU A 479 16.54 24.15 -27.97
CA LEU A 479 15.38 24.35 -28.83
C LEU A 479 15.67 25.40 -29.93
N GLU A 480 16.42 26.44 -29.60
CA GLU A 480 16.82 27.50 -30.52
C GLU A 480 17.87 27.03 -31.53
N GLN A 481 18.82 26.18 -31.10
CA GLN A 481 19.74 25.49 -32.01
C GLN A 481 19.02 24.56 -32.99
N GLU A 482 18.00 23.81 -32.52
CA GLU A 482 17.19 22.95 -33.38
C GLU A 482 16.30 23.76 -34.34
N ARG A 483 15.73 24.89 -33.89
CA ARG A 483 15.00 25.83 -34.76
C ARG A 483 15.93 26.43 -35.83
N ALA A 484 17.16 26.79 -35.47
CA ALA A 484 18.15 27.31 -36.41
C ALA A 484 18.58 26.26 -37.46
N ARG A 485 18.77 25.00 -37.04
CA ARG A 485 19.04 23.88 -37.95
C ARG A 485 17.90 23.64 -38.92
N LYS A 486 16.67 23.66 -38.42
CA LYS A 486 15.47 23.51 -39.25
C LYS A 486 15.31 24.68 -40.23
N ALA A 487 15.51 25.92 -39.77
CA ALA A 487 15.49 27.09 -40.65
C ALA A 487 16.58 27.04 -41.73
N ALA A 488 17.77 26.52 -41.42
CA ALA A 488 18.82 26.31 -42.41
C ALA A 488 18.47 25.22 -43.43
N GLN A 489 17.83 24.12 -42.99
CA GLN A 489 17.29 23.09 -43.89
C GLN A 489 16.19 23.63 -44.79
N ASP A 490 15.22 24.36 -44.23
CA ASP A 490 14.12 24.98 -44.98
C ASP A 490 14.66 26.00 -46.01
N ALA A 491 15.74 26.73 -45.68
CA ALA A 491 16.41 27.65 -46.62
C ALA A 491 17.12 26.92 -47.77
N ILE A 492 17.72 25.75 -47.50
CA ILE A 492 18.32 24.89 -48.54
C ILE A 492 17.22 24.32 -49.45
N GLU A 493 16.09 23.89 -48.88
CA GLU A 493 14.93 23.41 -49.65
C GLU A 493 14.31 24.52 -50.51
N GLN A 494 14.25 25.75 -49.99
CA GLN A 494 13.80 26.92 -50.77
C GLN A 494 14.75 27.23 -51.93
N ALA A 495 16.07 27.20 -51.71
CA ALA A 495 17.06 27.39 -52.78
C ALA A 495 16.94 26.30 -53.86
N GLN A 496 16.74 25.04 -53.47
CA GLN A 496 16.50 23.93 -54.41
C GLN A 496 15.19 24.09 -55.18
N ARG A 497 14.12 24.58 -54.54
CA ARG A 497 12.87 24.93 -55.21
C ARG A 497 13.03 26.08 -56.19
N GLU A 498 13.80 27.11 -55.84
CA GLU A 498 14.08 28.24 -56.72
C GLU A 498 14.91 27.81 -57.94
N ASP A 499 15.88 26.92 -57.76
CA ASP A 499 16.63 26.31 -58.87
C ASP A 499 15.75 25.43 -59.76
N LEU A 500 14.82 24.66 -59.17
CA LEU A 500 13.84 23.87 -59.92
C LEU A 500 12.88 24.77 -60.72
N ILE A 501 12.44 25.89 -60.14
CA ILE A 501 11.60 26.88 -60.83
C ILE A 501 12.38 27.56 -61.96
N ARG A 502 13.69 27.81 -61.80
CA ARG A 502 14.55 28.29 -62.90
C ARG A 502 14.67 27.27 -64.02
N GLN A 503 14.78 25.98 -63.70
CA GLN A 503 14.78 24.90 -64.70
C GLN A 503 13.44 24.78 -65.44
N ILE A 504 12.31 24.87 -64.74
CA ILE A 504 10.98 24.82 -65.38
C ILE A 504 10.76 26.04 -66.28
N ARG A 505 11.15 27.24 -65.84
CA ARG A 505 11.10 28.46 -66.67
C ARG A 505 12.05 28.41 -67.87
N ALA A 506 13.14 27.65 -67.79
CA ALA A 506 14.03 27.40 -68.92
C ALA A 506 13.45 26.39 -69.91
N LEU A 507 12.73 25.37 -69.41
CA LEU A 507 12.03 24.37 -70.22
C LEU A 507 10.80 24.96 -70.94
N ASP A 508 10.04 25.88 -70.30
CA ASP A 508 8.92 26.60 -70.93
C ASP A 508 9.36 27.60 -72.01
N ARG A 509 10.66 27.98 -72.05
CA ARG A 509 11.22 28.84 -73.11
C ARG A 509 11.61 28.08 -74.38
N VAL A 510 11.65 26.73 -74.35
CA VAL A 510 11.95 25.91 -75.52
C VAL A 510 10.64 25.67 -76.30
N HIS A 511 10.59 26.11 -77.56
CA HIS A 511 9.45 25.93 -78.44
C HIS A 511 9.14 24.44 -78.61
N ARG A 512 7.93 24.00 -78.26
CA ARG A 512 7.44 22.66 -78.62
C ARG A 512 7.14 22.63 -80.11
N GLU A 513 7.84 21.78 -80.85
CA GLU A 513 7.51 21.49 -82.25
C GLU A 513 6.12 20.84 -82.32
N HIS A 514 5.21 21.46 -83.08
CA HIS A 514 3.91 20.88 -83.39
C HIS A 514 4.12 19.66 -84.30
N VAL A 515 3.82 18.47 -83.80
CA VAL A 515 3.82 17.24 -84.60
C VAL A 515 2.61 17.26 -85.52
N THR A 516 2.84 17.34 -86.82
CA THR A 516 1.84 17.19 -87.87
C THR A 516 1.37 15.74 -87.95
N VAL A 517 0.10 15.50 -87.63
CA VAL A 517 -0.55 14.20 -87.81
C VAL A 517 -0.68 13.91 -89.30
N HIS A 518 0.18 13.03 -89.82
CA HIS A 518 0.00 12.46 -91.16
C HIS A 518 -1.16 11.46 -91.14
N LEU A 519 -2.20 11.78 -91.90
CA LEU A 519 -3.28 10.88 -92.30
C LEU A 519 -2.69 9.66 -93.04
N VAL A 520 -2.79 8.48 -92.44
CA VAL A 520 -2.78 7.19 -93.16
C VAL A 520 -3.82 6.27 -92.52
N ASP A 521 -4.62 5.67 -93.39
CA ASP A 521 -5.82 4.86 -93.19
C ASP A 521 -5.85 3.95 -91.95
N SER A 522 -6.93 4.07 -91.18
CA SER A 522 -7.48 2.94 -90.42
C SER A 522 -9.01 2.95 -90.55
N SER A 523 -9.51 2.22 -91.54
CA SER A 523 -10.94 1.93 -91.66
C SER A 523 -11.36 1.04 -90.49
N VAL A 524 -12.22 1.56 -89.61
CA VAL A 524 -12.95 0.75 -88.63
C VAL A 524 -14.14 0.15 -89.35
N ALA A 525 -14.30 -1.17 -89.32
CA ALA A 525 -15.48 -1.83 -89.88
C ALA A 525 -16.64 -1.63 -88.90
N ASN A 526 -17.46 -0.59 -89.10
CA ASN A 526 -18.65 -0.25 -88.32
C ASN A 526 -19.62 -1.46 -88.17
N LEU A 527 -19.35 -2.36 -87.23
CA LEU A 527 -20.19 -3.52 -86.90
C LEU A 527 -21.04 -3.29 -85.64
N GLY A 528 -21.00 -2.09 -85.06
CA GLY A 528 -21.92 -1.69 -83.99
C GLY A 528 -21.73 -2.45 -82.68
N LEU A 529 -20.50 -2.92 -82.40
CA LEU A 529 -20.14 -3.40 -81.08
C LEU A 529 -19.57 -2.22 -80.28
N LEU A 530 -20.16 -1.95 -79.11
CA LEU A 530 -20.03 -0.70 -78.34
C LEU A 530 -18.65 -0.39 -77.72
N ASP A 531 -17.54 -0.90 -78.27
CA ASP A 531 -16.18 -0.65 -77.76
C ASP A 531 -15.06 -0.85 -78.82
N GLU A 532 -15.31 -0.50 -80.09
CA GLU A 532 -14.27 -0.55 -81.13
C GLU A 532 -13.33 0.66 -81.03
N MET A 533 -12.18 0.48 -80.36
CA MET A 533 -11.08 1.45 -80.37
C MET A 533 -10.11 1.20 -81.54
N SER A 534 -9.55 2.28 -82.10
CA SER A 534 -8.48 2.18 -83.11
C SER A 534 -7.24 1.47 -82.56
N LEU A 535 -6.56 0.67 -83.40
CA LEU A 535 -5.33 -0.05 -83.02
C LEU A 535 -4.22 0.92 -82.54
N VAL A 536 -4.23 2.15 -83.04
CA VAL A 536 -3.33 3.22 -82.62
C VAL A 536 -3.69 3.72 -81.22
N GLU A 537 -4.96 3.99 -80.95
CA GLU A 537 -5.44 4.37 -79.62
C GLU A 537 -5.21 3.26 -78.59
N LEU A 538 -5.36 2.00 -78.99
CA LEU A 538 -5.10 0.86 -78.12
C LEU A 538 -3.61 0.77 -77.77
N ARG A 539 -2.71 1.04 -78.73
CA ARG A 539 -1.26 1.10 -78.49
C ARG A 539 -0.88 2.26 -77.58
N GLU A 540 -1.49 3.44 -77.76
CA GLU A 540 -1.26 4.61 -76.90
C GLU A 540 -1.77 4.38 -75.48
N ARG A 541 -2.98 3.82 -75.29
CA ARG A 541 -3.48 3.46 -73.96
C ARG A 541 -2.62 2.38 -73.29
N LEU A 542 -2.08 1.44 -74.07
CA LEU A 542 -1.18 0.40 -73.56
C LEU A 542 0.19 1.01 -73.15
N GLN A 543 0.70 1.99 -73.89
CA GLN A 543 1.90 2.74 -73.51
C GLN A 543 1.67 3.59 -72.25
N LEU A 544 0.56 4.31 -72.14
CA LEU A 544 0.21 5.07 -70.94
C LEU A 544 0.06 4.15 -69.72
N ARG A 545 -0.63 3.01 -69.86
CA ARG A 545 -0.71 2.01 -68.79
C ARG A 545 0.65 1.44 -68.38
N LYS A 546 1.57 1.21 -69.32
CA LYS A 546 2.93 0.74 -69.00
C LYS A 546 3.73 1.78 -68.22
N VAL A 547 3.55 3.06 -68.53
CA VAL A 547 4.17 4.17 -67.78
C VAL A 547 3.56 4.27 -66.38
N GLU A 548 2.22 4.22 -66.27
CA GLU A 548 1.52 4.19 -64.99
C GLU A 548 1.91 2.97 -64.14
N GLU A 549 2.03 1.79 -64.73
CA GLU A 549 2.50 0.58 -64.06
C GLU A 549 3.95 0.73 -63.58
N ALA A 550 4.83 1.32 -64.39
CA ALA A 550 6.21 1.58 -64.02
C ALA A 550 6.33 2.61 -62.89
N GLU A 551 5.50 3.66 -62.88
CA GLU A 551 5.43 4.64 -61.80
C GLU A 551 4.91 4.02 -60.49
N LEU A 552 3.86 3.20 -60.56
CA LEU A 552 3.35 2.47 -59.41
C LEU A 552 4.39 1.47 -58.86
N GLU A 553 5.15 0.80 -59.73
CA GLU A 553 6.27 -0.04 -59.32
C GLU A 553 7.39 0.76 -58.65
N ALA A 554 7.73 1.94 -59.17
CA ALA A 554 8.75 2.82 -58.58
C ALA A 554 8.32 3.31 -57.19
N GLN A 555 7.08 3.75 -57.03
CA GLN A 555 6.52 4.15 -55.72
C GLN A 555 6.53 2.97 -54.73
N ARG A 556 6.16 1.76 -55.17
CA ARG A 556 6.24 0.56 -54.32
C ARG A 556 7.68 0.24 -53.90
N ARG A 557 8.65 0.37 -54.81
CA ARG A 557 10.07 0.17 -54.50
C ARG A 557 10.59 1.22 -53.51
N GLU A 558 10.16 2.47 -53.63
CA GLU A 558 10.51 3.53 -52.71
C GLU A 558 9.95 3.28 -51.30
N LEU A 559 8.67 2.91 -51.19
CA LEU A 559 8.04 2.53 -49.92
C LEU A 559 8.77 1.36 -49.25
N ILE A 560 9.12 0.32 -50.01
CA ILE A 560 9.90 -0.82 -49.49
C ILE A 560 11.27 -0.37 -48.97
N LEU A 561 11.91 0.60 -49.63
CA LEU A 561 13.22 1.12 -49.25
C LEU A 561 13.12 1.98 -47.99
N GLN A 562 12.09 2.82 -47.87
CA GLN A 562 11.78 3.58 -46.66
C GLN A 562 11.50 2.66 -45.48
N GLU A 563 10.64 1.65 -45.63
CA GLU A 563 10.38 0.65 -44.58
C GLU A 563 11.63 -0.11 -44.16
N LYS A 564 12.53 -0.43 -45.10
CA LYS A 564 13.82 -1.07 -44.79
C LYS A 564 14.72 -0.14 -43.98
N LYS A 565 14.79 1.15 -44.32
CA LYS A 565 15.53 2.17 -43.57
C LYS A 565 14.97 2.34 -42.16
N GLU A 566 13.64 2.41 -42.02
CA GLU A 566 12.98 2.50 -40.71
C GLU A 566 13.25 1.27 -39.83
N LYS A 567 13.16 0.06 -40.40
CA LYS A 567 13.50 -1.20 -39.71
C LYS A 567 14.97 -1.23 -39.29
N GLU A 568 15.88 -0.69 -40.10
CA GLU A 568 17.29 -0.58 -39.75
C GLU A 568 17.54 0.43 -38.62
N LEU A 569 16.85 1.58 -38.63
CA LEU A 569 16.91 2.58 -37.57
C LEU A 569 16.35 2.06 -36.24
N ASP A 570 15.21 1.37 -36.26
CA ASP A 570 14.62 0.73 -35.06
C ASP A 570 15.56 -0.34 -34.48
N LEU A 571 16.17 -1.17 -35.33
CA LEU A 571 17.16 -2.16 -34.88
C LEU A 571 18.40 -1.49 -34.28
N LYS A 572 18.91 -0.40 -34.86
CA LYS A 572 20.04 0.38 -34.30
C LYS A 572 19.69 1.00 -32.95
N ALA A 573 18.49 1.58 -32.81
CA ALA A 573 18.02 2.16 -31.56
C ALA A 573 17.89 1.09 -30.45
N ARG A 574 17.35 -0.09 -30.78
CA ARG A 574 17.24 -1.22 -29.83
C ARG A 574 18.60 -1.78 -29.44
N VAL A 575 19.55 -1.89 -30.38
CA VAL A 575 20.93 -2.31 -30.06
C VAL A 575 21.61 -1.30 -29.13
N SER A 576 21.46 0.00 -29.38
CA SER A 576 21.97 1.06 -28.50
C SER A 576 21.36 1.02 -27.09
N ASN A 577 20.05 0.74 -26.99
CA ASN A 577 19.40 0.58 -25.69
C ASN A 577 19.87 -0.68 -24.95
N ILE A 578 20.04 -1.80 -25.66
CA ILE A 578 20.58 -3.05 -25.12
C ILE A 578 22.02 -2.85 -24.63
N SER A 579 22.88 -2.19 -25.43
CA SER A 579 24.27 -1.94 -25.04
C SER A 579 24.39 -1.05 -23.81
N ARG A 580 23.47 -0.10 -23.62
CA ARG A 580 23.39 0.74 -22.41
C ARG A 580 22.91 -0.04 -21.18
N ILE A 581 21.97 -0.97 -21.34
CA ILE A 581 21.34 -1.70 -20.23
C ILE A 581 22.23 -2.86 -19.73
N ARG A 582 23.01 -3.50 -20.60
CA ARG A 582 23.89 -4.62 -20.26
C ARG A 582 24.84 -4.33 -19.07
N PRO A 583 25.61 -3.22 -19.04
CA PRO A 583 26.49 -2.92 -17.90
C PRO A 583 25.71 -2.61 -16.62
N GLN A 584 24.65 -1.79 -16.70
CA GLN A 584 23.80 -1.46 -15.55
C GLN A 584 23.14 -2.70 -14.92
N ARG A 585 22.82 -3.70 -15.74
CA ARG A 585 22.31 -4.99 -15.27
C ARG A 585 23.40 -5.80 -14.58
N ALA A 586 24.59 -5.89 -15.16
CA ALA A 586 25.69 -6.64 -14.53
C ALA A 586 26.00 -6.06 -13.14
N GLU A 587 25.96 -4.72 -13.01
CA GLU A 587 26.10 -4.02 -11.73
C GLU A 587 24.96 -4.33 -10.76
N ARG A 588 23.68 -4.23 -11.19
CA ARG A 588 22.52 -4.53 -10.32
C ARG A 588 22.42 -6.00 -9.95
N ASP A 589 22.67 -6.93 -10.87
CA ASP A 589 22.65 -8.36 -10.60
C ASP A 589 23.82 -8.71 -9.64
N ALA A 590 24.98 -8.05 -9.75
CA ALA A 590 26.09 -8.20 -8.79
C ALA A 590 25.76 -7.60 -7.41
N GLU A 591 25.13 -6.43 -7.35
CA GLU A 591 24.67 -5.80 -6.11
C GLU A 591 23.59 -6.65 -5.42
N PHE A 592 22.65 -7.20 -6.18
CA PHE A 592 21.62 -8.09 -5.67
C PHE A 592 22.20 -9.39 -5.09
N GLN A 593 23.22 -9.97 -5.73
CA GLN A 593 23.92 -11.13 -5.17
C GLN A 593 24.68 -10.77 -3.89
N ARG A 594 25.35 -9.62 -3.83
CA ARG A 594 26.01 -9.15 -2.60
C ARG A 594 25.02 -8.95 -1.45
N LEU A 595 23.87 -8.30 -1.70
CA LEU A 595 22.82 -8.11 -0.70
C LEU A 595 22.20 -9.43 -0.25
N LYS A 596 22.08 -10.42 -1.15
CA LYS A 596 21.62 -11.77 -0.81
C LYS A 596 22.63 -12.51 0.06
N GLU A 597 23.92 -12.46 -0.29
CA GLU A 597 25.02 -13.03 0.50
C GLU A 597 25.11 -12.37 1.89
N GLU A 598 24.96 -11.05 1.97
CA GLU A 598 24.89 -10.30 3.25
C GLU A 598 23.66 -10.69 4.08
N GLY A 599 22.50 -10.85 3.45
CA GLY A 599 21.28 -11.33 4.10
C GLY A 599 21.42 -12.76 4.63
N GLU A 600 22.04 -13.66 3.87
CA GLU A 600 22.34 -15.03 4.30
C GLU A 600 23.37 -15.05 5.43
N LEU A 601 24.38 -14.16 5.40
CA LEU A 601 25.35 -13.99 6.50
C LEU A 601 24.69 -13.45 7.77
N ILE A 602 23.72 -12.54 7.66
CA ILE A 602 22.96 -12.01 8.80
C ILE A 602 22.01 -13.08 9.37
N ALA A 603 21.37 -13.88 8.51
CA ALA A 603 20.54 -15.01 8.92
C ALA A 603 21.37 -16.11 9.61
N ASN A 604 22.54 -16.44 9.08
CA ASN A 604 23.48 -17.39 9.67
C ASN A 604 24.05 -16.87 11.01
N LYS A 605 24.35 -15.57 11.12
CA LYS A 605 24.74 -14.94 12.41
C LYS A 605 23.60 -14.99 13.44
N ARG A 606 22.34 -14.82 13.02
CA ARG A 606 21.15 -14.95 13.89
C ARG A 606 20.94 -16.39 14.37
N MET A 607 21.16 -17.39 13.51
CA MET A 607 21.11 -18.80 13.89
C MET A 607 22.25 -19.19 14.85
N PHE A 608 23.47 -18.67 14.63
CA PHE A 608 24.62 -18.94 15.52
C PHE A 608 24.46 -18.33 16.92
N LEU A 609 23.88 -17.12 17.04
CA LEU A 609 23.60 -16.49 18.33
C LEU A 609 22.52 -17.24 19.14
N GLY A 610 21.60 -17.94 18.47
CA GLY A 610 20.61 -18.82 19.12
C GLY A 610 21.20 -20.13 19.66
N ALA A 611 22.15 -20.72 18.93
CA ALA A 611 22.80 -21.96 19.35
C ALA A 611 23.89 -21.75 20.43
N ALA A 612 24.64 -20.64 20.36
CA ALA A 612 25.67 -20.30 21.34
C ALA A 612 25.09 -19.99 22.73
N LYS A 613 23.87 -19.45 22.81
CA LYS A 613 23.18 -19.16 24.07
C LYS A 613 22.80 -20.43 24.84
N ASN A 614 22.27 -21.45 24.16
CA ASN A 614 21.91 -22.74 24.78
C ASN A 614 23.14 -23.54 25.25
N MET A 615 24.26 -23.49 24.52
CA MET A 615 25.49 -24.20 24.89
C MET A 615 26.22 -23.55 26.08
N LEU A 616 26.12 -22.22 26.23
CA LEU A 616 26.68 -21.50 27.39
C LEU A 616 25.87 -21.78 28.67
N GLU A 617 24.54 -21.84 28.56
CA GLU A 617 23.64 -22.12 29.68
C GLU A 617 23.83 -23.56 30.22
N MET A 618 24.11 -24.53 29.35
CA MET A 618 24.37 -25.93 29.75
C MET A 618 25.74 -26.13 30.42
N ARG A 619 26.80 -25.48 29.92
CA ARG A 619 28.14 -25.51 30.56
C ARG A 619 28.15 -24.79 31.90
N HIS A 620 27.45 -23.66 32.00
CA HIS A 620 27.30 -22.91 33.24
C HIS A 620 26.54 -23.72 34.30
N PHE A 621 25.58 -24.56 33.89
CA PHE A 621 24.83 -25.44 34.79
C PHE A 621 25.64 -26.66 35.29
N MET A 622 26.46 -27.28 34.44
CA MET A 622 27.32 -28.41 34.85
C MET A 622 28.52 -27.98 35.72
N GLN A 623 29.07 -26.79 35.50
CA GLN A 623 30.14 -26.26 36.35
C GLN A 623 29.62 -25.84 37.75
N GLN A 624 28.37 -25.38 37.83
CA GLN A 624 27.70 -25.07 39.10
C GLN A 624 27.38 -26.32 39.93
N THR A 625 27.10 -27.46 39.31
CA THR A 625 26.78 -28.71 40.04
C THR A 625 28.02 -29.36 40.65
N MET A 626 29.16 -29.37 39.95
CA MET A 626 30.43 -29.91 40.48
C MET A 626 31.09 -29.00 41.55
N GLY A 627 30.90 -27.68 41.45
CA GLY A 627 31.32 -26.72 42.48
C GLY A 627 30.42 -26.76 43.73
N ALA A 628 29.13 -27.08 43.57
CA ALA A 628 28.16 -27.15 44.65
C ALA A 628 28.42 -28.32 45.63
N GLU A 629 28.91 -29.47 45.15
CA GLU A 629 29.16 -30.63 46.03
C GLU A 629 30.37 -30.43 46.97
N ARG A 630 31.46 -29.83 46.48
CA ARG A 630 32.63 -29.49 47.33
C ARG A 630 32.36 -28.32 48.27
N GLN A 631 31.53 -27.37 47.84
CA GLN A 631 31.10 -26.25 48.68
C GLN A 631 30.02 -26.66 49.70
N ALA A 632 29.21 -27.68 49.44
CA ALA A 632 28.17 -28.13 50.38
C ALA A 632 28.76 -28.71 51.68
N SER A 633 29.87 -29.44 51.61
CA SER A 633 30.52 -30.03 52.80
C SER A 633 31.14 -28.96 53.71
N ASN A 634 31.88 -27.99 53.13
CA ASN A 634 32.46 -26.89 53.91
C ASN A 634 31.43 -25.84 54.32
N ARG A 635 30.32 -25.70 53.56
CA ARG A 635 29.18 -24.86 53.95
C ARG A 635 28.37 -25.48 55.08
N GLN A 636 28.26 -26.79 55.22
CA GLN A 636 27.52 -27.38 56.35
C GLN A 636 28.16 -27.03 57.71
N GLU A 637 29.49 -27.01 57.81
CA GLU A 637 30.19 -26.59 59.04
C GLU A 637 30.16 -25.06 59.25
N ALA A 638 30.26 -24.27 58.19
CA ALA A 638 30.20 -22.80 58.28
C ALA A 638 28.78 -22.29 58.56
N VAL A 639 27.74 -22.89 57.94
CA VAL A 639 26.32 -22.54 58.11
C VAL A 639 25.83 -22.85 59.51
N GLN A 640 26.37 -23.87 60.20
CA GLN A 640 25.99 -24.12 61.61
C GLN A 640 26.53 -23.05 62.56
N LYS A 641 27.71 -22.47 62.27
CA LYS A 641 28.28 -21.35 63.05
C LYS A 641 27.67 -20.00 62.65
N GLU A 642 27.42 -19.77 61.36
CA GLU A 642 26.77 -18.56 60.86
C GLU A 642 25.29 -18.51 61.22
N ALA A 643 24.51 -19.58 61.13
CA ALA A 643 23.08 -19.58 61.49
C ALA A 643 22.83 -19.20 62.96
N ARG A 644 23.78 -19.51 63.85
CA ARG A 644 23.70 -19.18 65.28
C ARG A 644 23.96 -17.69 65.55
N VAL A 645 24.86 -17.07 64.78
CA VAL A 645 25.14 -15.63 64.83
C VAL A 645 24.06 -14.84 64.07
N GLU A 646 23.63 -15.34 62.92
CA GLU A 646 22.63 -14.74 62.03
C GLU A 646 21.22 -14.75 62.65
N ALA A 647 20.88 -15.71 63.50
CA ALA A 647 19.64 -15.67 64.27
C ALA A 647 19.60 -14.50 65.27
N GLN A 648 20.72 -14.22 65.94
CA GLN A 648 20.85 -13.10 66.89
C GLN A 648 20.90 -11.73 66.18
N THR A 649 21.54 -11.64 65.01
CA THR A 649 21.49 -10.42 64.18
C THR A 649 20.15 -10.25 63.46
N LYS A 650 19.45 -11.33 63.08
CA LYS A 650 18.10 -11.24 62.49
C LYS A 650 17.06 -10.79 63.50
N GLU A 651 17.15 -11.15 64.78
CA GLU A 651 16.24 -10.62 65.81
C GLU A 651 16.45 -9.13 66.07
N THR A 652 17.70 -8.67 66.09
CA THR A 652 18.03 -7.25 66.27
C THR A 652 17.69 -6.43 65.01
N GLU A 653 17.95 -6.95 63.80
CA GLU A 653 17.50 -6.36 62.54
C GLU A 653 15.98 -6.38 62.37
N LYS A 654 15.27 -7.41 62.85
CA LYS A 654 13.80 -7.46 62.77
C LYS A 654 13.17 -6.36 63.61
N LYS A 655 13.71 -6.08 64.80
CA LYS A 655 13.31 -4.93 65.64
C LYS A 655 13.61 -3.59 64.95
N MET A 656 14.81 -3.44 64.36
CA MET A 656 15.19 -2.22 63.62
C MET A 656 14.41 -2.02 62.31
N ARG A 657 14.06 -3.11 61.60
CA ARG A 657 13.23 -3.07 60.39
C ARG A 657 11.78 -2.81 60.74
N GLN A 658 11.28 -3.25 61.88
CA GLN A 658 9.92 -2.93 62.34
C GLN A 658 9.78 -1.45 62.69
N THR A 659 10.75 -0.87 63.41
CA THR A 659 10.75 0.57 63.72
C THR A 659 10.96 1.43 62.47
N TYR A 660 11.85 1.02 61.56
CA TYR A 660 12.06 1.70 60.29
C TYR A 660 10.86 1.57 59.33
N ARG A 661 10.21 0.40 59.23
CA ARG A 661 8.98 0.21 58.45
C ARG A 661 7.82 1.03 59.01
N HIS A 662 7.69 1.11 60.32
CA HIS A 662 6.69 1.96 60.96
C HIS A 662 6.93 3.45 60.64
N LYS A 663 8.17 3.91 60.75
CA LYS A 663 8.55 5.29 60.39
C LYS A 663 8.34 5.59 58.90
N LYS A 664 8.72 4.65 58.03
CA LYS A 664 8.55 4.79 56.57
C LYS A 664 7.09 4.68 56.12
N ALA A 665 6.26 3.92 56.83
CA ALA A 665 4.81 3.88 56.59
C ALA A 665 4.18 5.22 56.97
N ILE A 666 4.58 5.84 58.09
CA ILE A 666 4.12 7.18 58.47
C ILE A 666 4.56 8.23 57.45
N GLU A 667 5.81 8.18 56.98
CA GLU A 667 6.32 9.08 55.93
C GLU A 667 5.62 8.85 54.58
N HIS A 668 5.31 7.61 54.23
CA HIS A 668 4.57 7.26 53.02
C HIS A 668 3.11 7.70 53.08
N ASP A 669 2.44 7.54 54.23
CA ASP A 669 1.07 8.01 54.44
C ASP A 669 0.98 9.54 54.50
N ALA A 670 2.05 10.22 54.92
CA ALA A 670 2.17 11.67 54.83
C ALA A 670 2.39 12.12 53.36
N ALA A 671 3.27 11.43 52.62
CA ALA A 671 3.54 11.71 51.21
C ALA A 671 2.35 11.39 50.29
N LEU A 672 1.56 10.35 50.61
CA LEU A 672 0.32 10.04 49.92
C LEU A 672 -0.72 11.15 50.12
N ARG A 673 -0.91 11.62 51.36
CA ARG A 673 -1.81 12.74 51.64
C ARG A 673 -1.36 14.04 50.95
N GLU A 674 -0.06 14.29 50.88
CA GLU A 674 0.49 15.44 50.18
C GLU A 674 0.31 15.32 48.66
N ASN A 675 0.54 14.14 48.08
CA ASN A 675 0.24 13.86 46.67
C ASN A 675 -1.24 13.91 46.35
N GLU A 676 -2.11 13.45 47.25
CA GLU A 676 -3.56 13.51 47.10
C GLU A 676 -4.04 14.96 47.09
N MET A 677 -3.52 15.81 48.00
CA MET A 677 -3.76 17.26 47.97
C MET A 677 -3.21 17.94 46.71
N LEU A 678 -2.03 17.52 46.22
CA LEU A 678 -1.46 18.03 44.97
C LEU A 678 -2.25 17.58 43.74
N MET A 679 -2.75 16.33 43.73
CA MET A 679 -3.59 15.80 42.67
C MET A 679 -4.96 16.46 42.67
N ASP A 680 -5.59 16.70 43.83
CA ASP A 680 -6.84 17.44 43.93
C ASP A 680 -6.68 18.89 43.49
N LYS A 681 -5.54 19.52 43.82
CA LYS A 681 -5.21 20.86 43.34
C LYS A 681 -4.96 20.87 41.83
N ALA A 682 -4.23 19.90 41.28
CA ALA A 682 -4.00 19.76 39.85
C ALA A 682 -5.29 19.42 39.08
N MET A 683 -6.18 18.60 39.66
CA MET A 683 -7.51 18.30 39.14
C MET A 683 -8.42 19.54 39.19
N GLY A 684 -8.32 20.35 40.23
CA GLY A 684 -8.96 21.66 40.34
C GLY A 684 -8.48 22.63 39.26
N GLU A 685 -7.16 22.75 39.09
CA GLU A 685 -6.53 23.62 38.09
C GLU A 685 -6.82 23.17 36.66
N THR A 686 -6.78 21.86 36.38
CA THR A 686 -7.16 21.30 35.06
C THR A 686 -8.64 21.49 34.77
N LYS A 687 -9.52 21.34 35.77
CA LYS A 687 -10.96 21.62 35.62
C LYS A 687 -11.21 23.12 35.39
N GLN A 688 -10.47 24.00 36.05
CA GLN A 688 -10.51 25.45 35.80
C GLN A 688 -9.96 25.80 34.42
N ARG A 689 -8.86 25.18 33.98
CA ARG A 689 -8.32 25.33 32.62
C ARG A 689 -9.31 24.84 31.59
N LEU A 690 -9.93 23.67 31.77
CA LEU A 690 -10.96 23.17 30.85
C LEU A 690 -12.19 24.08 30.79
N ARG A 691 -12.59 24.66 31.92
CA ARG A 691 -13.66 25.67 31.96
C ARG A 691 -13.25 26.92 31.20
N HIS A 692 -12.05 27.44 31.45
CA HIS A 692 -11.50 28.58 30.74
C HIS A 692 -11.38 28.29 29.24
N ASP A 693 -10.88 27.13 28.83
CA ASP A 693 -10.75 26.71 27.44
C ASP A 693 -12.11 26.53 26.76
N LYS A 694 -13.11 26.03 27.50
CA LYS A 694 -14.49 25.95 27.02
C LYS A 694 -15.10 27.34 26.86
N ASP A 695 -14.83 28.26 27.77
CA ASP A 695 -15.36 29.62 27.74
C ASP A 695 -14.63 30.50 26.72
N THR A 696 -13.33 30.30 26.48
CA THR A 696 -12.58 30.91 25.38
C THR A 696 -13.05 30.34 24.04
N ARG A 697 -13.28 29.04 23.90
CA ARG A 697 -13.88 28.45 22.69
C ARG A 697 -15.30 28.99 22.45
N LYS A 698 -16.12 29.11 23.48
CA LYS A 698 -17.44 29.76 23.37
C LYS A 698 -17.31 31.23 22.98
N ALA A 699 -16.32 31.96 23.51
CA ALA A 699 -16.06 33.34 23.16
C ALA A 699 -15.57 33.49 21.71
N ILE A 700 -14.68 32.59 21.25
CA ILE A 700 -14.22 32.51 19.86
C ILE A 700 -15.41 32.21 18.96
N VAL A 701 -16.25 31.23 19.29
CA VAL A 701 -17.45 30.91 18.50
C VAL A 701 -18.44 32.08 18.50
N ARG A 702 -18.63 32.78 19.62
CA ARG A 702 -19.45 34.01 19.68
C ARG A 702 -18.86 35.13 18.83
N HIS A 703 -17.54 35.30 18.85
CA HIS A 703 -16.82 36.30 18.05
C HIS A 703 -16.81 35.92 16.56
N GLU A 704 -16.71 34.64 16.22
CA GLU A 704 -16.85 34.11 14.86
C GLU A 704 -18.28 34.29 14.35
N LYS A 705 -19.27 34.04 15.21
CA LYS A 705 -20.68 34.28 14.93
C LYS A 705 -20.94 35.78 14.74
N ALA A 706 -20.37 36.65 15.58
CA ALA A 706 -20.46 38.10 15.43
C ALA A 706 -19.75 38.57 14.15
N ARG A 707 -18.57 38.05 13.82
CA ARG A 707 -17.87 38.30 12.55
C ARG A 707 -18.66 37.81 11.36
N ARG A 708 -19.32 36.65 11.45
CA ARG A 708 -20.17 36.10 10.38
C ARG A 708 -21.45 36.92 10.23
N MET A 709 -22.06 37.36 11.32
CA MET A 709 -23.21 38.26 11.30
C MET A 709 -22.83 39.61 10.71
N HIS A 710 -21.69 40.18 11.11
CA HIS A 710 -21.16 41.43 10.59
C HIS A 710 -20.70 41.30 9.12
N ALA A 711 -20.12 40.18 8.72
CA ALA A 711 -19.79 39.89 7.32
C ALA A 711 -21.05 39.67 6.49
N ASN A 712 -22.09 39.02 7.03
CA ASN A 712 -23.41 38.91 6.40
C ASN A 712 -24.07 40.28 6.27
N GLU A 713 -23.96 41.13 7.29
CA GLU A 713 -24.47 42.50 7.31
C GLU A 713 -23.73 43.34 6.26
N ILE A 714 -22.40 43.26 6.20
CA ILE A 714 -21.58 43.89 5.14
C ILE A 714 -21.91 43.34 3.74
N LEU A 715 -22.19 42.04 3.60
CA LEU A 715 -22.59 41.41 2.33
C LEU A 715 -24.02 41.82 1.92
N GLN A 716 -24.94 41.95 2.88
CA GLN A 716 -26.30 42.46 2.69
C GLN A 716 -26.28 43.95 2.30
N HIS A 717 -25.40 44.74 2.89
CA HIS A 717 -25.23 46.16 2.57
C HIS A 717 -24.40 46.43 1.31
N ARG A 718 -23.53 45.50 0.88
CA ARG A 718 -22.77 45.62 -0.39
C ARG A 718 -23.59 45.27 -1.63
N ASN A 719 -24.68 44.53 -1.48
CA ASN A 719 -25.47 44.07 -2.60
C ASN A 719 -26.95 44.34 -2.38
N VAL A 720 -27.27 45.60 -2.06
CA VAL A 720 -28.65 46.11 -1.94
C VAL A 720 -29.48 45.75 -3.18
N TYR A 721 -28.83 45.71 -4.35
CA TYR A 721 -29.44 45.32 -5.62
C TYR A 721 -29.80 43.82 -5.69
N ALA A 722 -28.94 42.90 -5.23
CA ALA A 722 -29.26 41.46 -5.25
C ALA A 722 -30.30 41.04 -4.20
N THR A 723 -30.35 41.70 -3.04
CA THR A 723 -31.41 41.46 -2.04
C THR A 723 -32.77 42.00 -2.50
N GLN A 724 -32.79 43.11 -3.24
CA GLN A 724 -34.03 43.63 -3.83
C GLN A 724 -34.49 42.76 -5.01
N VAL A 725 -33.59 42.20 -5.81
CA VAL A 725 -33.95 41.23 -6.87
C VAL A 725 -34.43 39.90 -6.28
N SER A 726 -33.78 39.36 -5.23
CA SER A 726 -34.29 38.15 -4.54
C SER A 726 -35.62 38.39 -3.81
N ALA A 727 -35.86 39.57 -3.25
CA ALA A 727 -37.15 39.89 -2.62
C ALA A 727 -38.25 40.19 -3.65
N ALA A 728 -37.92 40.81 -4.79
CA ALA A 728 -38.84 41.09 -5.88
C ALA A 728 -39.18 39.83 -6.71
N ASP A 729 -38.22 38.92 -6.90
CA ASP A 729 -38.46 37.67 -7.63
C ASP A 729 -39.20 36.64 -6.76
N VAL A 730 -38.95 36.60 -5.44
CA VAL A 730 -39.73 35.75 -4.51
C VAL A 730 -41.16 36.27 -4.29
N ALA A 731 -41.43 37.54 -4.63
CA ALA A 731 -42.79 38.08 -4.72
C ALA A 731 -43.54 37.64 -5.99
N SER A 732 -42.85 37.04 -6.98
CA SER A 732 -43.50 36.38 -8.14
C SER A 732 -43.83 34.90 -7.83
N ALA A 733 -44.73 34.72 -6.85
CA ALA A 733 -45.15 33.41 -6.36
C ALA A 733 -46.01 32.64 -7.37
N HIS A 734 -45.40 31.96 -8.36
CA HIS A 734 -46.14 31.10 -9.30
C HIS A 734 -45.49 29.75 -9.67
N TRP A 735 -44.31 29.41 -9.12
CA TRP A 735 -43.60 28.17 -9.50
C TRP A 735 -43.62 27.10 -8.40
N ASN A 736 -44.02 25.89 -8.81
CA ASN A 736 -43.87 24.66 -8.04
C ASN A 736 -42.63 23.90 -8.52
N PHE A 737 -41.85 23.38 -7.57
CA PHE A 737 -40.60 22.68 -7.82
C PHE A 737 -40.74 21.19 -7.47
N LEU A 738 -40.34 20.34 -8.41
CA LEU A 738 -40.26 18.90 -8.22
C LEU A 738 -38.82 18.44 -8.47
N GLY A 739 -38.17 17.91 -7.43
CA GLY A 739 -36.88 17.24 -7.53
C GLY A 739 -37.08 15.73 -7.75
N VAL A 740 -36.28 15.13 -8.63
CA VAL A 740 -36.29 13.69 -8.87
C VAL A 740 -34.89 13.14 -8.62
N GLU A 741 -34.79 12.13 -7.77
CA GLU A 741 -33.53 11.49 -7.40
C GLU A 741 -33.74 9.96 -7.32
N ILE A 742 -32.76 9.19 -7.75
CA ILE A 742 -32.81 7.72 -7.74
C ILE A 742 -32.40 7.13 -6.39
N PHE A 743 -31.68 7.89 -5.56
CA PHE A 743 -31.27 7.44 -4.23
C PHE A 743 -32.26 7.86 -3.15
N GLU A 744 -33.08 6.91 -2.69
CA GLU A 744 -34.14 7.11 -1.70
C GLU A 744 -33.72 7.81 -0.40
N PRO A 745 -32.56 7.50 0.23
CA PRO A 745 -32.15 8.19 1.45
C PRO A 745 -31.96 9.71 1.27
N TYR A 746 -31.50 10.15 0.09
CA TYR A 746 -31.38 11.59 -0.21
C TYR A 746 -32.74 12.25 -0.40
N VAL A 747 -33.69 11.54 -1.01
CA VAL A 747 -35.07 12.02 -1.13
C VAL A 747 -35.72 12.18 0.24
N ALA A 748 -35.55 11.18 1.12
CA ALA A 748 -36.08 11.23 2.48
C ALA A 748 -35.47 12.39 3.28
N ALA A 749 -34.14 12.58 3.20
CA ALA A 749 -33.43 13.67 3.84
C ALA A 749 -33.83 15.04 3.30
N ALA A 750 -33.94 15.19 1.97
CA ALA A 750 -34.35 16.43 1.32
C ALA A 750 -35.78 16.82 1.72
N ASN A 751 -36.73 15.87 1.65
CA ASN A 751 -38.11 16.09 2.08
C ASN A 751 -38.20 16.40 3.59
N ALA A 752 -37.35 15.80 4.43
CA ALA A 752 -37.27 16.14 5.85
C ALA A 752 -36.76 17.58 6.07
N ALA A 753 -35.71 18.00 5.36
CA ALA A 753 -35.20 19.36 5.40
C ALA A 753 -36.25 20.38 4.90
N THR A 754 -36.99 20.04 3.84
CA THR A 754 -38.10 20.87 3.35
C THR A 754 -39.18 21.04 4.42
N ARG A 755 -39.53 19.98 5.17
CA ARG A 755 -40.47 20.08 6.30
C ARG A 755 -39.95 20.94 7.46
N GLN A 756 -38.64 20.90 7.74
CA GLN A 756 -38.02 21.67 8.84
C GLN A 756 -37.93 23.17 8.52
N HIS A 757 -37.72 23.54 7.26
CA HIS A 757 -37.61 24.94 6.83
C HIS A 757 -38.96 25.60 6.47
N GLN A 758 -40.08 24.88 6.65
CA GLN A 758 -41.42 25.42 6.45
C GLN A 758 -41.89 26.19 7.69
N SER A 759 -41.92 27.53 7.59
CA SER A 759 -42.69 28.37 8.51
C SER A 759 -44.19 28.26 8.21
N PRO A 760 -45.10 28.40 9.20
CA PRO A 760 -46.55 28.20 9.03
C PRO A 760 -47.23 29.07 7.94
N GLN A 761 -46.57 30.16 7.52
CA GLN A 761 -47.09 31.14 6.58
C GLN A 761 -46.58 30.97 5.13
N ARG A 762 -45.72 29.98 4.84
CA ARG A 762 -45.11 29.79 3.50
C ARG A 762 -45.75 28.60 2.77
N THR A 763 -46.14 28.80 1.50
CA THR A 763 -46.76 27.77 0.66
C THR A 763 -45.81 26.60 0.38
N LYS A 764 -46.35 25.37 0.33
CA LYS A 764 -45.59 24.14 0.03
C LYS A 764 -45.29 24.04 -1.47
N ASN A 765 -44.26 24.72 -1.95
CA ASN A 765 -43.93 24.78 -3.37
C ASN A 765 -42.72 23.91 -3.80
N LEU A 766 -42.23 23.02 -2.93
CA LEU A 766 -41.08 22.14 -3.20
C LEU A 766 -41.33 20.71 -2.69
N ALA A 767 -41.08 19.72 -3.54
CA ALA A 767 -41.13 18.29 -3.17
C ALA A 767 -40.05 17.49 -3.91
N TYR A 768 -39.57 16.41 -3.29
CA TYR A 768 -38.67 15.44 -3.92
C TYR A 768 -39.33 14.07 -4.05
N VAL A 769 -39.12 13.42 -5.19
CA VAL A 769 -39.67 12.09 -5.51
C VAL A 769 -38.54 11.11 -5.81
N HIS A 770 -38.65 9.92 -5.24
CA HIS A 770 -37.78 8.80 -5.54
C HIS A 770 -38.23 8.13 -6.84
N ALA A 771 -37.49 8.34 -7.92
CA ALA A 771 -37.79 7.73 -9.21
C ALA A 771 -36.55 7.68 -10.14
N ASN A 772 -36.56 6.70 -11.05
CA ASN A 772 -35.60 6.67 -12.15
C ASN A 772 -36.14 7.44 -13.35
N ILE A 773 -35.55 8.60 -13.64
CA ILE A 773 -36.04 9.49 -14.69
C ILE A 773 -36.11 8.85 -16.08
N ASN A 774 -35.22 7.90 -16.39
CA ASN A 774 -35.21 7.26 -17.71
C ASN A 774 -36.44 6.38 -17.96
N ASN A 775 -37.04 5.84 -16.89
CA ASN A 775 -38.19 4.95 -16.94
C ASN A 775 -39.50 5.67 -16.59
N SER A 776 -39.42 6.64 -15.66
CA SER A 776 -40.60 7.26 -15.04
C SER A 776 -40.95 8.63 -15.62
N LEU A 777 -40.19 9.18 -16.58
CA LEU A 777 -40.46 10.52 -17.14
C LEU A 777 -41.89 10.68 -17.65
N GLU A 778 -42.37 9.72 -18.45
CA GLU A 778 -43.72 9.75 -19.03
C GLU A 778 -44.79 9.68 -17.93
N THR A 779 -44.62 8.80 -16.94
CA THR A 779 -45.53 8.68 -15.80
C THR A 779 -45.55 9.96 -14.95
N LEU A 780 -44.38 10.52 -14.64
CA LEU A 780 -44.25 11.74 -13.84
C LEU A 780 -44.89 12.96 -14.51
N LEU A 781 -44.79 13.04 -15.84
CA LEU A 781 -45.31 14.17 -16.61
C LEU A 781 -46.72 13.95 -17.14
N SER A 782 -47.25 12.72 -17.14
CA SER A 782 -48.60 12.40 -17.63
C SER A 782 -49.73 13.17 -16.95
N GLY A 783 -49.53 13.63 -15.71
CA GLY A 783 -50.47 14.47 -14.96
C GLY A 783 -50.08 15.94 -14.83
N ILE A 784 -48.96 16.38 -15.43
CA ILE A 784 -48.43 17.75 -15.31
C ILE A 784 -48.48 18.43 -16.68
N HIS A 785 -49.55 19.18 -16.94
CA HIS A 785 -49.77 19.83 -18.23
C HIS A 785 -49.02 21.17 -18.40
N GLN A 786 -48.37 21.69 -17.35
CA GLN A 786 -47.64 22.96 -17.36
C GLN A 786 -46.27 22.81 -16.69
N VAL A 787 -45.30 22.27 -17.42
CA VAL A 787 -43.88 22.30 -17.02
C VAL A 787 -43.24 23.54 -17.61
N GLY A 788 -42.88 24.51 -16.77
CA GLY A 788 -42.18 25.72 -17.22
C GLY A 788 -40.71 25.47 -17.56
N ARG A 789 -40.00 24.70 -16.72
CA ARG A 789 -38.57 24.42 -16.90
C ARG A 789 -38.20 23.02 -16.42
N VAL A 790 -37.32 22.35 -17.17
CA VAL A 790 -36.64 21.12 -16.77
C VAL A 790 -35.15 21.42 -16.59
N SER A 791 -34.61 21.12 -15.41
CA SER A 791 -33.20 21.37 -15.09
C SER A 791 -32.43 20.06 -14.93
N LEU A 792 -31.35 19.89 -15.67
CA LEU A 792 -30.38 18.81 -15.53
C LEU A 792 -29.06 19.36 -15.01
N LEU A 793 -28.82 19.17 -13.72
CA LEU A 793 -27.71 19.79 -12.99
C LEU A 793 -26.66 18.74 -12.64
N PHE A 794 -25.44 18.92 -13.14
CA PHE A 794 -24.27 18.09 -12.89
C PHE A 794 -24.52 16.56 -13.04
N PRO A 795 -25.03 16.11 -14.20
CA PRO A 795 -25.22 14.68 -14.44
C PRO A 795 -23.87 13.94 -14.47
N ASP A 796 -23.87 12.68 -14.02
CA ASP A 796 -22.66 11.86 -14.01
C ASP A 796 -22.03 11.73 -15.42
N PRO A 797 -20.72 12.00 -15.58
CA PRO A 797 -20.08 12.02 -16.91
C PRO A 797 -19.81 10.63 -17.50
N TRP A 798 -19.75 9.59 -16.65
CA TRP A 798 -19.51 8.18 -17.03
C TRP A 798 -18.38 7.99 -18.07
N GLY A 799 -17.24 8.66 -17.85
CA GLY A 799 -16.04 8.58 -18.71
C GLY A 799 -16.22 9.31 -20.04
N CYS A 800 -16.03 10.64 -20.04
CA CYS A 800 -15.87 11.44 -21.25
C CYS A 800 -14.39 11.68 -21.56
N GLY A 801 -14.03 11.69 -22.85
CA GLY A 801 -12.67 11.92 -23.36
C GLY A 801 -12.22 10.92 -24.44
N LEU A 802 -11.20 11.32 -25.21
CA LEU A 802 -10.42 10.72 -26.33
C LEU A 802 -10.59 9.25 -26.80
N ALA A 803 -11.08 8.31 -26.00
CA ALA A 803 -11.38 6.96 -26.48
C ALA A 803 -12.80 6.94 -27.05
N LYS A 804 -12.93 6.72 -28.37
CA LYS A 804 -14.21 6.78 -29.10
C LYS A 804 -15.27 5.79 -28.61
N ASP A 805 -14.91 4.79 -27.79
CA ASP A 805 -15.83 3.81 -27.22
C ASP A 805 -15.57 3.52 -25.73
N HIS A 806 -16.02 4.41 -24.85
CA HIS A 806 -16.10 4.06 -23.42
C HIS A 806 -17.26 3.10 -23.17
N LYS A 807 -16.97 1.96 -22.53
CA LYS A 807 -17.97 0.94 -22.13
C LYS A 807 -19.19 1.53 -21.40
N ASN A 808 -19.00 2.66 -20.72
CA ASN A 808 -20.01 3.31 -19.88
C ASN A 808 -20.79 4.44 -20.57
N LYS A 809 -20.54 4.74 -21.86
CA LYS A 809 -21.29 5.78 -22.61
C LYS A 809 -22.81 5.56 -22.59
N LYS A 810 -23.25 4.29 -22.58
CA LYS A 810 -24.67 3.89 -22.49
C LYS A 810 -25.31 4.15 -21.12
N ARG A 811 -24.51 4.40 -20.07
CA ARG A 811 -24.98 4.68 -18.70
C ARG A 811 -25.29 6.16 -18.47
N ARG A 812 -24.93 7.04 -19.42
CA ARG A 812 -25.26 8.46 -19.34
C ARG A 812 -26.77 8.64 -19.31
N VAL A 813 -27.24 9.50 -18.41
CA VAL A 813 -28.68 9.83 -18.27
C VAL A 813 -29.24 10.28 -19.62
N MET A 814 -28.54 11.19 -20.29
CA MET A 814 -28.93 11.71 -21.60
C MET A 814 -28.22 10.95 -22.74
N SER A 815 -28.81 9.83 -23.15
CA SER A 815 -28.36 9.06 -24.32
C SER A 815 -28.99 9.57 -25.62
N ALA A 816 -28.33 9.36 -26.75
CA ALA A 816 -28.93 9.59 -28.07
C ALA A 816 -30.26 8.84 -28.22
N ALA A 817 -30.40 7.65 -27.63
CA ALA A 817 -31.66 6.91 -27.65
C ALA A 817 -32.74 7.59 -26.79
N PHE A 818 -32.38 8.13 -25.63
CA PHE A 818 -33.31 8.85 -24.75
C PHE A 818 -33.78 10.17 -25.36
N ALA A 819 -32.90 10.87 -26.10
CA ALA A 819 -33.24 12.09 -26.82
C ALA A 819 -33.96 11.80 -28.15
N LYS A 820 -33.48 10.85 -28.98
CA LYS A 820 -33.97 10.61 -30.35
C LYS A 820 -35.08 9.56 -30.48
N VAL A 821 -35.00 8.43 -29.76
CA VAL A 821 -36.03 7.37 -29.90
C VAL A 821 -37.33 7.88 -29.29
N ARG A 822 -38.31 8.14 -30.15
CA ARG A 822 -39.62 8.74 -29.85
C ARG A 822 -39.62 10.15 -29.26
N GLY A 823 -38.50 10.90 -29.26
CA GLY A 823 -38.48 12.28 -28.74
C GLY A 823 -39.06 12.41 -27.33
N ARG A 824 -38.90 11.41 -26.44
CA ARG A 824 -39.65 11.30 -25.17
C ARG A 824 -39.64 12.57 -24.33
N LEU A 825 -38.48 13.21 -24.20
CA LEU A 825 -38.36 14.48 -23.48
C LEU A 825 -39.07 15.63 -24.22
N ALA A 826 -38.88 15.74 -25.53
CA ALA A 826 -39.53 16.76 -26.35
C ALA A 826 -41.07 16.56 -26.43
N ASN A 827 -41.55 15.33 -26.29
CA ASN A 827 -42.98 14.99 -26.30
C ASN A 827 -43.63 15.16 -24.93
N ALA A 828 -42.86 14.96 -23.86
CA ALA A 828 -43.36 15.15 -22.49
C ALA A 828 -43.29 16.63 -22.03
N MET A 829 -42.44 17.45 -22.65
CA MET A 829 -42.31 18.88 -22.35
C MET A 829 -43.30 19.72 -23.17
N PRO A 830 -44.10 20.60 -22.54
CA PRO A 830 -44.97 21.54 -23.26
C PRO A 830 -44.18 22.49 -24.17
N LEU A 831 -44.86 23.04 -25.19
CA LEU A 831 -44.28 24.04 -26.07
C LEU A 831 -43.81 25.27 -25.27
N HIS A 832 -42.71 25.88 -25.69
CA HIS A 832 -42.10 27.06 -25.04
C HIS A 832 -41.52 26.81 -23.65
N SER A 833 -41.52 25.56 -23.17
CA SER A 833 -40.81 25.20 -21.94
C SER A 833 -39.29 25.25 -22.13
N GLU A 834 -38.59 25.51 -21.04
CA GLU A 834 -37.14 25.68 -21.02
C GLU A 834 -36.43 24.41 -20.52
N PHE A 835 -35.35 24.02 -21.19
CA PHE A 835 -34.43 22.99 -20.71
C PHE A 835 -33.11 23.64 -20.29
N TYR A 836 -32.77 23.54 -19.00
CA TYR A 836 -31.54 24.08 -18.42
C TYR A 836 -30.54 22.97 -18.13
N LEU A 837 -29.30 23.14 -18.56
CA LEU A 837 -28.17 22.23 -18.34
C LEU A 837 -27.04 22.97 -17.63
N ALA A 838 -26.45 22.33 -16.61
CA ALA A 838 -25.19 22.74 -16.00
C ALA A 838 -24.26 21.53 -15.83
N SER A 839 -22.99 21.65 -16.21
CA SER A 839 -21.99 20.58 -16.10
C SER A 839 -20.57 21.14 -15.92
N ASP A 840 -19.74 20.48 -15.13
CA ASP A 840 -18.30 20.75 -14.99
C ASP A 840 -17.44 20.00 -16.05
N TYR A 841 -18.09 19.26 -16.95
CA TYR A 841 -17.47 18.56 -18.07
C TYR A 841 -17.96 19.10 -19.42
N GLU A 842 -17.04 19.65 -20.21
CA GLU A 842 -17.33 20.24 -21.53
C GLU A 842 -17.81 19.20 -22.54
N ASP A 843 -17.08 18.08 -22.65
CA ASP A 843 -17.42 16.99 -23.58
C ASP A 843 -18.85 16.48 -23.36
N LEU A 844 -19.25 16.31 -22.10
CA LEU A 844 -20.58 15.87 -21.73
C LEU A 844 -21.63 16.93 -22.09
N ALA A 845 -21.36 18.19 -21.77
CA ALA A 845 -22.29 19.28 -22.07
C ALA A 845 -22.52 19.43 -23.58
N ARG A 846 -21.46 19.28 -24.38
CA ARG A 846 -21.53 19.28 -25.86
C ARG A 846 -22.32 18.10 -26.39
N ASP A 847 -22.06 16.89 -25.89
CA ASP A 847 -22.77 15.67 -26.28
C ASP A 847 -24.27 15.80 -26.01
N ILE A 848 -24.65 16.28 -24.81
CA ILE A 848 -26.06 16.55 -24.45
C ILE A 848 -26.69 17.59 -25.38
N ARG A 849 -26.02 18.73 -25.59
CA ARG A 849 -26.49 19.78 -26.50
C ARG A 849 -26.71 19.23 -27.91
N ALA A 850 -25.76 18.46 -28.44
CA ALA A 850 -25.87 17.87 -29.78
C ALA A 850 -27.04 16.88 -29.88
N HIS A 851 -27.24 16.01 -28.87
CA HIS A 851 -28.37 15.08 -28.86
C HIS A 851 -29.72 15.79 -28.85
N LEU A 852 -29.87 16.85 -28.05
CA LEU A 852 -31.12 17.60 -27.94
C LEU A 852 -31.41 18.40 -29.21
N LEU A 853 -30.42 19.10 -29.78
CA LEU A 853 -30.61 19.83 -31.04
C LEU A 853 -30.91 18.88 -32.22
N ALA A 854 -30.27 17.70 -32.24
CA ALA A 854 -30.52 16.70 -33.28
C ALA A 854 -31.94 16.11 -33.26
N THR A 855 -32.75 16.38 -32.22
CA THR A 855 -34.17 16.00 -32.21
C THR A 855 -35.04 16.93 -33.06
N GLY A 856 -34.55 18.13 -33.40
CA GLY A 856 -35.33 19.19 -34.05
C GLY A 856 -36.40 19.84 -33.16
N GLY A 857 -36.56 19.36 -31.92
CA GLY A 857 -37.57 19.85 -30.98
C GLY A 857 -37.13 21.04 -30.13
N PHE A 858 -35.85 21.35 -30.08
CA PHE A 858 -35.28 22.40 -29.21
C PHE A 858 -34.46 23.40 -30.01
N ASN A 859 -34.61 24.70 -29.73
CA ASN A 859 -33.77 25.77 -30.25
C ASN A 859 -32.95 26.44 -29.15
N ILE A 860 -31.86 27.06 -29.56
CA ILE A 860 -31.09 27.97 -28.71
C ILE A 860 -31.83 29.31 -28.71
N PRO A 861 -32.07 29.94 -27.54
CA PRO A 861 -32.66 31.27 -27.46
C PRO A 861 -31.81 32.29 -28.23
N VAL A 862 -32.44 33.08 -29.10
CA VAL A 862 -31.80 34.18 -29.82
C VAL A 862 -31.96 35.50 -29.08
N ASP A 863 -33.12 35.68 -28.42
CA ASP A 863 -33.47 36.86 -27.64
C ASP A 863 -33.89 36.47 -26.20
N GLY A 864 -33.69 37.38 -25.24
CA GLY A 864 -34.07 37.20 -23.84
C GLY A 864 -32.89 37.16 -22.84
N PRO A 865 -33.16 36.93 -21.54
CA PRO A 865 -32.14 37.00 -20.48
C PRO A 865 -31.15 35.81 -20.50
N TYR A 866 -31.45 34.76 -21.27
CA TYR A 866 -30.70 33.49 -21.27
C TYR A 866 -29.98 33.19 -22.58
N VAL A 867 -29.60 34.23 -23.33
CA VAL A 867 -28.81 34.10 -24.56
C VAL A 867 -27.36 33.70 -24.20
N PRO A 868 -26.82 32.62 -24.79
CA PRO A 868 -25.42 32.22 -24.57
C PRO A 868 -24.45 33.27 -25.15
N THR A 869 -23.51 33.76 -24.35
CA THR A 869 -22.60 34.87 -24.72
C THR A 869 -21.12 34.53 -24.66
N LEU A 870 -20.72 33.48 -23.91
CA LEU A 870 -19.31 33.16 -23.68
C LEU A 870 -18.89 31.90 -24.41
N THR A 871 -17.70 31.92 -25.02
CA THR A 871 -17.07 30.71 -25.56
C THR A 871 -16.51 29.85 -24.43
N ALA A 872 -16.34 28.55 -24.69
CA ALA A 872 -15.71 27.63 -23.72
C ALA A 872 -14.31 28.11 -23.29
N SER A 873 -13.53 28.67 -24.23
CA SER A 873 -12.21 29.23 -23.95
C SER A 873 -12.28 30.44 -23.02
N ALA A 874 -13.20 31.38 -23.28
CA ALA A 874 -13.40 32.56 -22.43
C ALA A 874 -13.83 32.17 -21.00
N ILE A 875 -14.66 31.14 -20.85
CA ILE A 875 -15.02 30.60 -19.54
C ILE A 875 -13.77 30.09 -18.83
N ARG A 876 -12.96 29.21 -19.44
CA ARG A 876 -11.74 28.69 -18.82
C ARG A 876 -10.78 29.80 -18.40
N GLN A 877 -10.55 30.77 -19.28
CA GLN A 877 -9.67 31.91 -19.01
C GLN A 877 -10.17 32.76 -17.82
N SER A 878 -11.48 32.96 -17.69
CA SER A 878 -12.05 33.67 -16.54
C SER A 878 -11.78 32.98 -15.20
N TYR A 879 -11.76 31.64 -15.17
CA TYR A 879 -11.44 30.86 -13.96
C TYR A 879 -9.93 30.79 -13.70
N GLU A 880 -9.10 30.69 -14.74
CA GLU A 880 -7.64 30.75 -14.62
C GLU A 880 -7.16 32.11 -14.08
N ASN A 881 -7.75 33.21 -14.54
CA ASN A 881 -7.45 34.55 -14.04
C ASN A 881 -7.82 34.68 -12.55
N LYS A 882 -8.95 34.11 -12.12
CA LYS A 882 -9.33 34.08 -10.70
C LYS A 882 -8.41 33.18 -9.86
N LYS A 883 -7.92 32.08 -10.42
CA LYS A 883 -6.95 31.17 -9.78
C LYS A 883 -5.60 31.86 -9.55
N LEU A 884 -5.12 32.65 -10.51
CA LEU A 884 -3.86 33.39 -10.40
C LEU A 884 -3.89 34.49 -9.32
N GLN A 885 -5.07 34.97 -8.92
CA GLN A 885 -5.23 36.04 -7.93
C GLN A 885 -5.26 35.57 -6.46
N LYS A 886 -5.30 34.26 -6.16
CA LYS A 886 -5.38 33.76 -4.77
C LYS A 886 -4.46 32.56 -4.51
N GLU A 887 -3.51 32.73 -3.59
CA GLU A 887 -2.44 31.80 -3.18
C GLU A 887 -2.86 30.56 -2.35
N ARG A 888 -4.12 30.07 -2.42
CA ARG A 888 -4.52 28.92 -1.58
C ARG A 888 -4.62 27.57 -2.30
N LEU A 889 -3.79 26.68 -1.78
CA LEU A 889 -3.62 25.24 -1.96
C LEU A 889 -4.93 24.45 -1.92
N LEU A 890 -5.16 23.61 -2.94
CA LEU A 890 -5.91 22.34 -2.88
C LEU A 890 -5.44 21.45 -4.04
N ASP A 891 -5.31 20.15 -3.74
CA ASP A 891 -4.72 19.08 -4.56
C ASP A 891 -5.08 19.15 -6.06
N THR A 892 -4.06 19.30 -6.91
CA THR A 892 -4.18 19.37 -8.37
C THR A 892 -4.39 18.00 -9.05
N THR A 893 -4.44 16.92 -8.27
CA THR A 893 -4.50 15.53 -8.77
C THR A 893 -5.92 14.99 -8.92
N LYS A 894 -6.94 15.64 -8.34
CA LYS A 894 -8.35 15.24 -8.49
C LYS A 894 -9.01 15.92 -9.68
N ALA A 895 -8.78 15.33 -10.86
CA ALA A 895 -9.57 15.44 -12.09
C ALA A 895 -10.18 16.83 -12.35
N VAL A 896 -9.39 17.73 -12.95
CA VAL A 896 -9.94 18.80 -13.79
C VAL A 896 -10.74 18.12 -14.92
N GLY A 897 -11.95 18.62 -15.22
CA GLY A 897 -12.75 18.12 -16.35
C GLY A 897 -11.91 18.12 -17.62
N LYS A 898 -11.84 16.97 -18.31
CA LYS A 898 -10.99 16.82 -19.50
C LYS A 898 -11.42 17.80 -20.60
N VAL A 899 -10.44 18.45 -21.21
CA VAL A 899 -10.61 19.44 -22.28
C VAL A 899 -10.88 18.73 -23.60
N ALA A 900 -11.93 19.15 -24.31
CA ALA A 900 -12.24 18.70 -25.68
C ALA A 900 -11.14 19.16 -26.65
N MET A 901 -10.66 18.28 -27.55
CA MET A 901 -9.60 18.65 -28.54
C MET A 901 -10.09 19.67 -29.57
N ASP A 902 -11.36 19.60 -29.97
CA ASP A 902 -11.94 20.49 -30.98
C ASP A 902 -12.90 21.45 -30.31
N SER A 903 -12.36 22.42 -29.57
CA SER A 903 -13.21 23.48 -29.05
C SER A 903 -13.59 24.45 -30.17
N ASP A 904 -14.62 24.13 -30.95
CA ASP A 904 -15.18 25.04 -31.95
C ASP A 904 -15.38 26.42 -31.33
N ALA A 905 -14.76 27.44 -31.94
CA ALA A 905 -14.89 28.84 -31.54
C ALA A 905 -16.35 29.35 -31.60
N SER A 906 -17.26 28.58 -32.21
CA SER A 906 -18.67 28.94 -32.45
C SER A 906 -19.66 28.52 -31.36
N THR A 907 -19.30 27.62 -30.44
CA THR A 907 -20.26 27.17 -29.40
C THR A 907 -20.25 28.11 -28.20
N LEU A 908 -21.37 28.82 -28.01
CA LEU A 908 -21.59 29.75 -26.91
C LEU A 908 -22.31 29.06 -25.74
N TRP A 909 -21.95 29.49 -24.54
CA TRP A 909 -22.47 29.05 -23.25
C TRP A 909 -22.97 30.25 -22.45
N LEU A 910 -23.85 29.98 -21.49
CA LEU A 910 -24.44 31.00 -20.63
C LEU A 910 -23.41 31.47 -19.58
N ALA A 911 -23.25 32.79 -19.44
CA ALA A 911 -22.30 33.40 -18.52
C ALA A 911 -22.76 33.34 -17.05
N THR A 912 -24.06 33.58 -16.84
CA THR A 912 -24.70 33.66 -15.54
C THR A 912 -25.64 32.48 -15.33
N MET A 913 -26.07 32.26 -14.10
CA MET A 913 -27.01 31.19 -13.78
C MET A 913 -28.45 31.72 -13.84
N PRO A 914 -29.39 31.02 -14.51
CA PRO A 914 -30.75 31.52 -14.71
C PRO A 914 -31.57 31.79 -13.45
N LEU A 915 -31.30 31.04 -12.37
CA LEU A 915 -32.10 31.07 -11.13
C LEU A 915 -31.45 31.89 -10.00
N GLY A 916 -30.26 32.47 -10.21
CA GLY A 916 -29.57 33.26 -9.19
C GLY A 916 -29.13 32.51 -7.91
N VAL A 917 -29.57 31.26 -7.71
CA VAL A 917 -29.27 30.44 -6.53
C VAL A 917 -28.37 29.25 -6.91
N PRO A 918 -27.12 29.18 -6.43
CA PRO A 918 -26.17 28.15 -6.84
C PRO A 918 -26.48 26.83 -6.15
N THR A 919 -26.28 25.71 -6.86
CA THR A 919 -26.32 24.39 -6.22
C THR A 919 -25.08 24.16 -5.35
N GLU A 920 -25.12 23.17 -4.46
CA GLU A 920 -23.93 22.77 -3.70
C GLU A 920 -22.75 22.47 -4.64
N ARG A 921 -23.02 21.81 -5.77
CA ARG A 921 -21.99 21.50 -6.76
C ARG A 921 -21.46 22.74 -7.49
N ASP A 922 -22.31 23.73 -7.80
CA ASP A 922 -21.85 25.03 -8.32
C ASP A 922 -20.91 25.72 -7.33
N VAL A 923 -21.27 25.75 -6.04
CA VAL A 923 -20.43 26.35 -4.97
C VAL A 923 -19.10 25.60 -4.85
N ILE A 924 -19.11 24.28 -4.94
CA ILE A 924 -17.89 23.46 -4.94
C ILE A 924 -17.02 23.78 -6.17
N CYS A 925 -17.62 23.83 -7.36
CA CYS A 925 -16.90 24.16 -8.59
C CYS A 925 -16.30 25.57 -8.53
N GLU A 926 -17.05 26.55 -8.01
CA GLU A 926 -16.57 27.93 -7.84
C GLU A 926 -15.43 28.01 -6.82
N ASN A 927 -15.56 27.36 -5.67
CA ASN A 927 -14.50 27.29 -4.65
C ASN A 927 -13.24 26.56 -5.15
N GLN A 928 -13.41 25.58 -6.05
CA GLN A 928 -12.31 24.83 -6.66
C GLN A 928 -11.82 25.41 -7.98
N TRP A 929 -12.32 26.60 -8.37
CA TRP A 929 -11.98 27.27 -9.62
C TRP A 929 -12.15 26.41 -10.88
N ARG A 930 -13.19 25.56 -10.90
CA ARG A 930 -13.53 24.69 -12.04
C ARG A 930 -14.48 25.41 -13.00
N PRO A 931 -14.24 25.35 -14.33
CA PRO A 931 -15.17 25.91 -15.30
C PRO A 931 -16.50 25.15 -15.26
N VAL A 932 -17.60 25.89 -15.38
CA VAL A 932 -18.96 25.34 -15.45
C VAL A 932 -19.60 25.77 -16.76
N TYR A 933 -20.07 24.81 -17.53
CA TYR A 933 -20.71 25.00 -18.82
C TYR A 933 -22.22 24.96 -18.65
N ARG A 934 -22.89 26.07 -18.99
CA ARG A 934 -24.32 26.28 -18.78
C ARG A 934 -25.03 26.54 -20.11
N LEU A 935 -26.20 25.95 -20.29
CA LEU A 935 -26.99 26.08 -21.52
C LEU A 935 -28.48 26.10 -21.17
N VAL A 936 -29.23 26.98 -21.85
CA VAL A 936 -30.71 26.94 -21.87
C VAL A 936 -31.14 26.67 -23.31
N LEU A 937 -32.10 25.76 -23.48
CA LEU A 937 -32.77 25.46 -24.75
C LEU A 937 -34.28 25.67 -24.60
N ILE A 938 -34.96 26.14 -25.63
CA ILE A 938 -36.41 26.35 -25.65
C ILE A 938 -37.07 25.29 -26.51
N ARG A 939 -38.20 24.73 -26.05
CA ARG A 939 -39.01 23.77 -26.81
C ARG A 939 -39.79 24.48 -27.93
N ASN A 940 -39.55 24.07 -29.17
CA ASN A 940 -40.21 24.64 -30.36
C ASN A 940 -41.54 23.97 -30.71
N GLY A 941 -42.35 24.62 -31.55
CA GLY A 941 -43.62 24.11 -32.09
C GLY A 941 -43.53 22.96 -33.10
N THR A 942 -42.32 22.52 -33.49
CA THR A 942 -42.15 21.44 -34.46
C THR A 942 -42.45 20.08 -33.82
N ALA A 943 -43.45 19.37 -34.36
CA ALA A 943 -43.73 17.99 -34.01
C ALA A 943 -42.54 17.11 -34.43
N VAL A 944 -42.00 16.33 -33.50
CA VAL A 944 -40.96 15.34 -33.82
C VAL A 944 -41.64 14.25 -34.65
N PRO A 945 -41.22 13.98 -35.90
CA PRO A 945 -41.85 12.93 -36.69
C PRO A 945 -41.65 11.58 -35.99
N PRO A 946 -42.70 10.73 -35.91
CA PRO A 946 -42.54 9.39 -35.35
C PRO A 946 -41.56 8.61 -36.23
N SER A 947 -40.40 8.26 -35.69
CA SER A 947 -39.45 7.38 -36.37
C SER A 947 -40.04 5.97 -36.42
N SER A 948 -40.16 5.44 -37.64
CA SER A 948 -40.43 4.02 -37.95
C SER A 948 -39.50 3.07 -37.22
#